data_AF-A0A0V0WLP4-F1
#
_entry.id   AF-A0A0V0WLP4-F1
#
_cell.length_a   1.000
_cell.length_b   1.000
_cell.length_c   1.000
_cell.angle_alpha   90.00
_cell.angle_beta   90.00
_cell.angle_gamma   90.00
#
_symmetry.space_group_name_H-M   'P 1'
#
loop_
_entity.id
_entity.type
_entity.pdbx_description
1 polymer ?
#
loop_
_entity_poly.entity_id
_entity_poly.type
_entity_poly.pdbx_seq_one_letter_code
_entity_poly.pdbx_strand_id
1 'polypeptide(L)'
;MEIDNKIQVERFPLRLQKFMNYWKKGIHEIISQVDAMVFCLGSTKDVVYSKTLTFHTWLFGYELSDLIIVITKESLTFLGSEKKIEFLQSYLKSCENLSLGTKCLVRKKEDLDKSNFATLLKILREHKKIGLFQKEKFAGEFAGAWKKCFDDERFFTVDITIPFALLTSVKDDLEIEYTQTACDASCAIYNKFFKQELISIIDDERKVQHSILAKSLEDATMNSKYLPDDADINSMDLCFPPIIQSGGRYALKFSVMSDDNNLHYGNIICSFGVRYRHYCSSLIRTLLVEPNKHLQDAYTLLLDVELKVMECLRPGVKLSEVYGYAEDLIRARKPQYLEYLTKSIGFGMGIEFRESALLINGKNNVYLHGICDYYPGMVFNVHVGFCNFPNPEAKEKLDKVTALFIGDTVLITEDGSVCLTDAAKKRLKNCSMFIRAESEVETDGNKENIDEVLSRTKRTVVLTDQLRNKETGEERRKSHQKELVKILNLTARERIATTKKQNVVPEQRKPVISYKARSLFPKNKEVKHLEFFIDRKYDSVVVPIFGVPIAFHITTVKNISQSIEGDFTYLRINFSRPVSAMVKNKDSTAAFQGLLYVKELTFRSSNLKEPGELDPPSANLREAYFKIKEVQKAFKARETEARDKQGIVQQDRLIICTNRVNPRLKDLFIRPSIVTKRISGTLEVHSNGFRYLSFRGDKVDIMFNNIKHAFFQPCDNEMIILIHLNLKDSIMFGKKKTNDVQFYTEVGEITTDLGRYGSRSDRDDLYAEQAERELRNKLNSAFRSFCDRVEKVTNGAVEFDTPFRDLGFYGAPYRTSVLLQPTSCCLVNLTDWPTFVLTLDEVELVHFERVHFQLKHFDCIFIFKDYSRKPAMVSAIPQHMLDHVKEWLDSCDIVYTEGIQSLNWGKVMKSITDDPEGFFESGGWNFLTADDDTEKEDDSDESEATDDVYEPDSGDEGESDDDSEEFESEISESSGTPEEDTDSGMSWSELEEEARRADRQKDLEMEGRPQAKRARRH
;
A
#
# COMPACT_ATOMS: atom_id res chain seq x y z
N MET A 1 -28.96 -0.79 29.44
CA MET A 1 -29.20 -1.28 30.83
C MET A 1 -29.99 -2.59 30.92
N GLU A 2 -31.28 -2.68 30.52
CA GLU A 2 -32.03 -3.96 30.63
C GLU A 2 -31.48 -5.07 29.70
N ILE A 3 -31.12 -4.71 28.47
CA ILE A 3 -30.49 -5.63 27.51
C ILE A 3 -29.12 -6.09 28.03
N ASP A 4 -28.31 -5.16 28.57
CA ASP A 4 -26.99 -5.48 29.11
C ASP A 4 -27.08 -6.40 30.33
N ASN A 5 -28.03 -6.15 31.23
CA ASN A 5 -28.24 -7.00 32.39
C ASN A 5 -28.64 -8.42 31.94
N LYS A 6 -29.48 -8.55 30.92
CA LYS A 6 -29.83 -9.85 30.35
C LYS A 6 -28.60 -10.58 29.79
N ILE A 7 -27.75 -9.89 29.04
CA ILE A 7 -26.49 -10.44 28.50
C ILE A 7 -25.57 -10.89 29.65
N GLN A 8 -25.43 -10.10 30.72
CA GLN A 8 -24.57 -10.48 31.85
C GLN A 8 -25.13 -11.66 32.65
N VAL A 9 -26.45 -11.76 32.83
CA VAL A 9 -27.11 -12.91 33.49
C VAL A 9 -26.87 -14.21 32.72
N GLU A 10 -26.86 -14.16 31.39
CA GLU A 10 -26.56 -15.32 30.54
C GLU A 10 -25.06 -15.70 30.56
N ARG A 11 -24.16 -14.72 30.72
CA ARG A 11 -22.69 -14.94 30.76
C ARG A 11 -22.16 -15.39 32.11
N PHE A 12 -22.81 -15.01 33.20
CA PHE A 12 -22.41 -15.38 34.56
C PHE A 12 -22.13 -16.89 34.75
N PRO A 13 -23.01 -17.83 34.37
CA PRO A 13 -22.73 -19.26 34.52
C PRO A 13 -21.51 -19.71 33.72
N LEU A 14 -21.31 -19.18 32.51
CA LEU A 14 -20.15 -19.51 31.66
C LEU A 14 -18.84 -19.06 32.28
N ARG A 15 -18.78 -17.81 32.78
CA ARG A 15 -17.59 -17.27 33.45
C ARG A 15 -17.31 -17.97 34.77
N LEU A 16 -18.34 -18.24 35.56
CA LEU A 16 -18.18 -18.99 36.81
C LEU A 16 -17.69 -20.42 36.52
N GLN A 17 -18.22 -21.09 35.51
CA GLN A 17 -17.75 -22.42 35.10
C GLN A 17 -16.30 -22.37 34.59
N LYS A 18 -15.92 -21.35 33.80
CA LYS A 18 -14.53 -21.11 33.35
C LYS A 18 -13.59 -20.96 34.56
N PHE A 19 -13.96 -20.13 35.54
CA PHE A 19 -13.22 -19.94 36.78
C PHE A 19 -13.08 -21.25 37.58
N MET A 20 -14.18 -21.98 37.78
CA MET A 20 -14.18 -23.23 38.55
C MET A 20 -13.38 -24.34 37.85
N ASN A 21 -13.46 -24.44 36.52
CA ASN A 21 -12.66 -25.38 35.73
C ASN A 21 -11.18 -25.05 35.80
N TYR A 22 -10.82 -23.77 35.68
CA TYR A 22 -9.44 -23.28 35.82
C TYR A 22 -8.87 -23.63 37.21
N TRP A 23 -9.67 -23.44 38.26
CA TRP A 23 -9.28 -23.79 39.62
C TRP A 23 -9.19 -25.31 39.85
N LYS A 24 -10.19 -26.10 39.43
CA LYS A 24 -10.23 -27.56 39.63
C LYS A 24 -9.14 -28.30 38.84
N LYS A 25 -8.83 -27.84 37.62
CA LYS A 25 -7.72 -28.40 36.82
C LYS A 25 -6.34 -28.08 37.40
N GLY A 26 -6.23 -27.11 38.32
CA GLY A 26 -4.99 -26.78 39.00
C GLY A 26 -3.90 -26.28 38.06
N ILE A 27 -4.28 -25.56 36.99
CA ILE A 27 -3.38 -25.31 35.85
C ILE A 27 -2.23 -24.36 36.22
N HIS A 28 -2.39 -23.55 37.26
CA HIS A 28 -1.31 -22.79 37.88
C HIS A 28 -0.94 -23.40 39.23
N GLU A 29 0.36 -23.50 39.54
CA GLU A 29 0.85 -24.09 40.79
C GLU A 29 0.20 -23.44 42.02
N ILE A 30 0.16 -22.11 42.07
CA ILE A 30 -0.47 -21.34 43.17
C ILE A 30 -1.95 -21.69 43.36
N ILE A 31 -2.76 -21.73 42.30
CA ILE A 31 -4.21 -21.93 42.44
C ILE A 31 -4.56 -23.38 42.82
N SER A 32 -3.72 -24.34 42.42
CA SER A 32 -3.89 -25.76 42.77
C SER A 32 -3.81 -26.02 44.29
N GLN A 33 -3.10 -25.14 45.01
CA GLN A 33 -2.89 -25.25 46.45
C GLN A 33 -4.02 -24.61 47.28
N VAL A 34 -4.97 -23.92 46.66
CA VAL A 34 -6.01 -23.17 47.38
C VAL A 34 -7.29 -24.01 47.52
N ASP A 35 -7.85 -24.03 48.72
CA ASP A 35 -9.05 -24.79 49.08
C ASP A 35 -10.33 -23.92 49.08
N ALA A 36 -10.19 -22.65 49.47
CA ALA A 36 -11.27 -21.66 49.49
C ALA A 36 -10.73 -20.27 49.08
N MET A 37 -11.57 -19.43 48.49
CA MET A 37 -11.22 -18.05 48.11
C MET A 37 -12.20 -17.05 48.68
N VAL A 38 -11.68 -15.89 49.08
CA VAL A 38 -12.46 -14.80 49.65
C VAL A 38 -12.24 -13.54 48.83
N PHE A 39 -13.33 -12.94 48.36
CA PHE A 39 -13.35 -11.67 47.66
C PHE A 39 -14.24 -10.71 48.44
N CYS A 40 -13.68 -9.62 48.95
CA CYS A 40 -14.44 -8.64 49.73
C CYS A 40 -14.28 -7.26 49.10
N LEU A 41 -15.38 -6.75 48.52
CA LEU A 41 -15.43 -5.40 47.97
C LEU A 41 -16.11 -4.48 48.98
N GLY A 42 -15.40 -3.44 49.40
CA GLY A 42 -15.91 -2.39 50.30
C GLY A 42 -16.49 -1.20 49.53
N SER A 43 -16.16 0.01 50.00
CA SER A 43 -16.49 1.26 49.33
C SER A 43 -15.53 1.54 48.16
N THR A 44 -16.06 1.91 46.99
CA THR A 44 -15.30 2.13 45.74
C THR A 44 -15.02 3.59 45.40
N LYS A 45 -15.43 4.54 46.25
CA LYS A 45 -15.43 6.00 45.96
C LYS A 45 -14.10 6.59 45.44
N ASP A 46 -12.96 6.03 45.83
CA ASP A 46 -11.62 6.54 45.46
C ASP A 46 -10.76 5.48 44.73
N VAL A 47 -11.32 4.33 44.34
CA VAL A 47 -10.57 3.19 43.77
C VAL A 47 -11.10 2.86 42.39
N VAL A 48 -10.34 3.22 41.35
CA VAL A 48 -10.70 2.96 39.94
C VAL A 48 -10.43 1.51 39.52
N TYR A 49 -9.31 0.93 40.00
CA TYR A 49 -8.91 -0.44 39.70
C TYR A 49 -8.50 -1.18 40.97
N SER A 50 -9.08 -2.36 41.17
CA SER A 50 -8.67 -3.31 42.20
C SER A 50 -8.99 -4.73 41.73
N LYS A 51 -8.26 -5.73 42.21
CA LYS A 51 -8.45 -7.11 41.77
C LYS A 51 -9.83 -7.65 42.13
N THR A 52 -10.36 -7.30 43.30
CA THR A 52 -11.73 -7.67 43.67
C THR A 52 -12.77 -6.93 42.81
N LEU A 53 -12.56 -5.65 42.52
CA LEU A 53 -13.44 -4.88 41.62
C LEU A 53 -13.46 -5.52 40.23
N THR A 54 -12.30 -5.83 39.67
CA THR A 54 -12.15 -6.54 38.40
C THR A 54 -12.86 -7.89 38.40
N PHE A 55 -12.78 -8.64 39.51
CA PHE A 55 -13.52 -9.88 39.64
C PHE A 55 -15.03 -9.66 39.62
N HIS A 56 -15.55 -8.64 40.31
CA HIS A 56 -16.97 -8.31 40.29
C HIS A 56 -17.42 -7.87 38.90
N THR A 57 -16.69 -6.97 38.26
CA THR A 57 -16.97 -6.51 36.90
C THR A 57 -16.88 -7.64 35.88
N TRP A 58 -15.89 -8.51 35.99
CA TRP A 58 -15.77 -9.67 35.11
C TRP A 58 -16.91 -10.64 35.35
N LEU A 59 -17.29 -10.93 36.60
CA LEU A 59 -18.29 -11.95 36.87
C LEU A 59 -19.72 -11.46 36.60
N PHE A 60 -20.07 -10.24 37.03
CA PHE A 60 -21.42 -9.68 36.99
C PHE A 60 -21.63 -8.61 35.92
N GLY A 61 -20.56 -8.04 35.37
CA GLY A 61 -20.65 -6.83 34.54
C GLY A 61 -20.92 -5.54 35.33
N TYR A 62 -20.96 -5.61 36.67
CA TYR A 62 -21.28 -4.48 37.55
C TYR A 62 -20.39 -4.46 38.79
N GLU A 63 -20.20 -3.27 39.36
CA GLU A 63 -19.58 -3.11 40.67
C GLU A 63 -20.61 -3.23 41.81
N LEU A 64 -20.41 -4.22 42.67
CA LEU A 64 -21.28 -4.47 43.83
C LEU A 64 -20.51 -4.17 45.12
N SER A 65 -20.56 -2.92 45.58
CA SER A 65 -19.93 -2.47 46.84
C SER A 65 -20.45 -3.24 48.06
N ASP A 66 -19.74 -3.21 49.18
CA ASP A 66 -20.13 -3.88 50.43
C ASP A 66 -20.65 -5.32 50.23
N LEU A 67 -19.93 -6.12 49.46
CA LEU A 67 -20.26 -7.51 49.14
C LEU A 67 -19.06 -8.40 49.46
N ILE A 68 -19.30 -9.50 50.18
CA ILE A 68 -18.32 -10.56 50.39
C ILE A 68 -18.77 -11.80 49.63
N ILE A 69 -17.84 -12.38 48.88
CA ILE A 69 -18.00 -13.63 48.14
C ILE A 69 -17.00 -14.63 48.73
N VAL A 70 -17.50 -15.77 49.19
CA VAL A 70 -16.68 -16.91 49.60
C VAL A 70 -16.98 -18.05 48.65
N ILE A 71 -15.95 -18.51 47.93
CA ILE A 71 -16.05 -19.60 46.96
C ILE A 71 -15.20 -20.77 47.46
N THR A 72 -15.81 -21.95 47.53
CA THR A 72 -15.12 -23.23 47.76
C THR A 72 -15.32 -24.12 46.53
N LYS A 73 -14.69 -25.30 46.50
CA LYS A 73 -14.87 -26.24 45.38
C LYS A 73 -16.31 -26.77 45.22
N GLU A 74 -17.11 -26.66 46.28
CA GLU A 74 -18.46 -27.23 46.40
C GLU A 74 -19.54 -26.20 46.72
N SER A 75 -19.20 -25.01 47.22
CA SER A 75 -20.15 -24.00 47.64
C SER A 75 -19.78 -22.56 47.23
N LEU A 76 -20.80 -21.75 47.00
CA LEU A 76 -20.70 -20.32 46.68
C LEU A 76 -21.56 -19.53 47.66
N THR A 77 -20.93 -18.70 48.49
CA THR A 77 -21.62 -17.92 49.54
C THR A 77 -21.47 -16.42 49.30
N PHE A 78 -22.60 -15.70 49.32
CA PHE A 78 -22.66 -14.24 49.21
C PHE A 78 -23.12 -13.61 50.54
N LEU A 79 -22.52 -12.49 50.93
CA LEU A 79 -22.99 -11.62 52.01
C LEU A 79 -23.08 -10.19 51.53
N GLY A 80 -24.29 -9.64 51.45
CA GLY A 80 -24.55 -8.30 50.92
C GLY A 80 -25.89 -7.72 51.40
N SER A 81 -26.22 -6.50 50.95
CA SER A 81 -27.53 -5.89 51.27
C SER A 81 -28.68 -6.66 50.63
N GLU A 82 -29.88 -6.53 51.17
CA GLU A 82 -31.10 -7.22 50.70
C GLU A 82 -31.31 -7.07 49.18
N LYS A 83 -31.31 -5.82 48.68
CA LYS A 83 -31.42 -5.54 47.24
C LYS A 83 -30.35 -6.21 46.37
N LYS A 84 -29.11 -6.29 46.86
CA LYS A 84 -27.99 -6.91 46.13
C LYS A 84 -28.13 -8.43 46.13
N ILE A 85 -28.60 -9.01 47.23
CA ILE A 85 -28.89 -10.44 47.31
C ILE A 85 -30.05 -10.82 46.40
N GLU A 86 -31.13 -10.02 46.34
CA GLU A 86 -32.23 -10.23 45.38
C GLU A 86 -31.75 -10.17 43.94
N PHE A 87 -30.88 -9.20 43.61
CA PHE A 87 -30.23 -9.11 42.30
C PHE A 87 -29.42 -10.38 42.00
N LEU A 88 -28.54 -10.82 42.91
CA LEU A 88 -27.72 -12.01 42.74
C LEU A 88 -28.54 -13.31 42.67
N GLN A 89 -29.70 -13.38 43.33
CA GLN A 89 -30.59 -14.53 43.22
C GLN A 89 -31.10 -14.73 41.78
N SER A 90 -31.27 -13.66 41.00
CA SER A 90 -31.61 -13.79 39.58
C SER A 90 -30.46 -14.41 38.75
N TYR A 91 -29.21 -14.08 39.07
CA TYR A 91 -28.01 -14.67 38.47
C TYR A 91 -27.81 -16.13 38.91
N LEU A 92 -28.17 -16.47 40.14
CA LEU A 92 -28.08 -17.83 40.64
C LEU A 92 -29.13 -18.77 40.02
N LYS A 93 -30.32 -18.25 39.67
CA LYS A 93 -31.34 -19.02 38.93
C LYS A 93 -30.85 -19.46 37.54
N SER A 94 -30.00 -18.66 36.87
CA SER A 94 -29.39 -19.08 35.60
C SER A 94 -28.30 -20.15 35.79
N CYS A 95 -27.92 -20.48 37.03
CA CYS A 95 -26.89 -21.45 37.38
C CYS A 95 -27.42 -22.80 37.86
N GLU A 96 -28.70 -23.14 37.63
CA GLU A 96 -29.30 -24.43 38.07
C GLU A 96 -28.53 -25.68 37.58
N ASN A 97 -27.73 -25.55 36.51
CA ASN A 97 -26.89 -26.62 35.96
C ASN A 97 -25.50 -26.76 36.63
N LEU A 98 -25.08 -25.82 37.48
CA LEU A 98 -23.81 -25.92 38.20
C LEU A 98 -24.00 -26.71 39.50
N SER A 99 -23.20 -27.77 39.69
CA SER A 99 -23.14 -28.60 40.90
C SER A 99 -22.43 -27.88 42.07
N LEU A 100 -22.89 -26.67 42.41
CA LEU A 100 -22.38 -25.82 43.49
C LEU A 100 -23.52 -25.46 44.45
N GLY A 101 -23.34 -25.69 45.75
CA GLY A 101 -24.28 -25.27 46.78
C GLY A 101 -24.24 -23.75 46.98
N THR A 102 -25.32 -23.04 46.69
CA THR A 102 -25.38 -21.58 46.79
C THR A 102 -26.01 -21.13 48.11
N LYS A 103 -25.39 -20.18 48.82
CA LYS A 103 -25.90 -19.60 50.06
C LYS A 103 -25.86 -18.07 50.02
N CYS A 104 -26.99 -17.42 50.26
CA CYS A 104 -27.07 -15.96 50.30
C CYS A 104 -27.39 -15.47 51.72
N LEU A 105 -26.54 -14.59 52.26
CA LEU A 105 -26.68 -13.97 53.57
C LEU A 105 -27.01 -12.48 53.39
N VAL A 106 -28.08 -12.03 54.05
CA VAL A 106 -28.48 -10.63 54.06
C VAL A 106 -27.83 -9.91 55.25
N ARG A 107 -27.27 -8.73 54.99
CA ARG A 107 -26.63 -7.90 56.02
C ARG A 107 -27.58 -7.54 57.16
N LYS A 108 -27.12 -7.68 58.40
CA LYS A 108 -27.82 -7.34 59.63
C LYS A 108 -27.13 -6.12 60.25
N LYS A 109 -27.79 -4.96 60.15
CA LYS A 109 -27.23 -3.70 60.63
C LYS A 109 -27.23 -3.62 62.16
N GLU A 110 -28.07 -4.40 62.83
CA GLU A 110 -28.25 -4.39 64.28
C GLU A 110 -27.02 -4.92 65.03
N ASP A 111 -26.29 -5.89 64.47
CA ASP A 111 -25.11 -6.52 65.10
C ASP A 111 -23.79 -6.21 64.38
N LEU A 112 -23.78 -5.25 63.45
CA LEU A 112 -22.65 -4.95 62.56
C LEU A 112 -22.16 -6.21 61.81
N ASP A 113 -23.10 -7.06 61.37
CA ASP A 113 -22.85 -8.29 60.62
C ASP A 113 -22.02 -9.37 61.36
N LYS A 114 -21.83 -9.26 62.68
CA LYS A 114 -21.01 -10.21 63.47
C LYS A 114 -21.47 -11.66 63.34
N SER A 115 -22.78 -11.90 63.38
CA SER A 115 -23.37 -13.25 63.19
C SER A 115 -23.08 -13.80 61.79
N ASN A 116 -23.17 -12.94 60.77
CA ASN A 116 -22.89 -13.30 59.39
C ASN A 116 -21.40 -13.59 59.18
N PHE A 117 -20.52 -12.75 59.72
CA PHE A 117 -19.07 -12.97 59.70
C PHE A 117 -18.68 -14.29 60.39
N ALA A 118 -19.25 -14.59 61.56
CA ALA A 118 -19.01 -15.87 62.24
C ALA A 118 -19.42 -17.08 61.38
N THR A 119 -20.48 -16.94 60.58
CA THR A 119 -20.91 -17.98 59.63
C THR A 119 -19.92 -18.16 58.49
N LEU A 120 -19.39 -17.07 57.93
CA LEU A 120 -18.35 -17.12 56.89
C LEU A 120 -17.04 -17.72 57.42
N LEU A 121 -16.60 -17.30 58.61
CA LEU A 121 -15.41 -17.85 59.26
C LEU A 121 -15.56 -19.35 59.56
N LYS A 122 -16.76 -19.81 59.94
CA LYS A 122 -17.03 -21.24 60.13
C LYS A 122 -16.79 -22.05 58.85
N ILE A 123 -17.25 -21.55 57.70
CA ILE A 123 -17.02 -22.19 56.39
C ILE A 123 -15.52 -22.24 56.10
N LEU A 124 -14.82 -21.12 56.33
CA LEU A 124 -13.38 -21.02 56.05
C LEU A 124 -12.51 -21.93 56.93
N ARG A 125 -12.91 -22.19 58.18
CA ARG A 125 -12.20 -23.11 59.10
C ARG A 125 -12.18 -24.56 58.64
N GLU A 126 -13.09 -24.96 57.75
CA GLU A 126 -13.09 -26.31 57.17
C GLU A 126 -11.98 -26.49 56.12
N HIS A 127 -11.30 -25.41 55.73
CA HIS A 127 -10.29 -25.36 54.69
C HIS A 127 -8.92 -24.94 55.24
N LYS A 128 -7.83 -25.47 54.68
CA LYS A 128 -6.47 -25.22 55.19
C LYS A 128 -5.84 -23.98 54.56
N LYS A 129 -5.97 -23.82 53.25
CA LYS A 129 -5.32 -22.74 52.48
C LYS A 129 -6.37 -21.83 51.84
N ILE A 130 -6.36 -20.55 52.22
CA ILE A 130 -7.32 -19.55 51.75
C ILE A 130 -6.64 -18.60 50.74
N GLY A 131 -7.22 -18.49 49.55
CA GLY A 131 -6.79 -17.57 48.51
C GLY A 131 -7.37 -16.17 48.71
N LEU A 132 -6.53 -15.15 48.61
CA LEU A 132 -6.93 -13.74 48.67
C LEU A 132 -5.94 -12.85 47.91
N PHE A 133 -6.36 -11.63 47.58
CA PHE A 133 -5.48 -10.63 46.98
C PHE A 133 -4.71 -9.87 48.07
N GLN A 134 -3.48 -10.30 48.39
CA GLN A 134 -2.76 -9.83 49.58
C GLN A 134 -2.44 -8.33 49.59
N LYS A 135 -2.27 -7.74 48.41
CA LYS A 135 -1.91 -6.32 48.26
C LYS A 135 -3.12 -5.38 48.30
N GLU A 136 -4.34 -5.90 48.36
CA GLU A 136 -5.56 -5.10 48.28
C GLU A 136 -5.88 -4.44 49.63
N LYS A 137 -6.31 -3.17 49.56
CA LYS A 137 -6.74 -2.41 50.74
C LYS A 137 -8.26 -2.35 50.77
N PHE A 138 -8.83 -2.77 51.89
CA PHE A 138 -10.27 -2.69 52.14
C PHE A 138 -10.65 -1.28 52.57
N ALA A 139 -11.53 -0.63 51.80
CA ALA A 139 -12.06 0.68 52.11
C ALA A 139 -13.49 0.57 52.68
N GLY A 140 -13.82 1.40 53.68
CA GLY A 140 -15.14 1.43 54.32
C GLY A 140 -15.28 0.59 55.59
N GLU A 141 -16.27 0.94 56.41
CA GLU A 141 -16.48 0.32 57.74
C GLU A 141 -16.81 -1.17 57.67
N PHE A 142 -17.62 -1.58 56.69
CA PHE A 142 -18.01 -2.99 56.50
C PHE A 142 -16.81 -3.89 56.19
N ALA A 143 -16.00 -3.51 55.20
CA ALA A 143 -14.83 -4.29 54.80
C ALA A 143 -13.71 -4.24 55.87
N GLY A 144 -13.58 -3.12 56.59
CA GLY A 144 -12.68 -3.00 57.75
C GLY A 144 -13.08 -3.91 58.91
N ALA A 145 -14.38 -4.02 59.21
CA ALA A 145 -14.89 -4.92 60.24
C ALA A 145 -14.64 -6.39 59.87
N TRP A 146 -14.91 -6.78 58.62
CA TRP A 146 -14.59 -8.11 58.11
C TRP A 146 -13.10 -8.43 58.21
N LYS A 147 -12.23 -7.51 57.75
CA LYS A 147 -10.79 -7.69 57.79
C LYS A 147 -10.30 -7.97 59.21
N LYS A 148 -10.77 -7.20 60.19
CA LYS A 148 -10.40 -7.40 61.60
C LYS A 148 -10.77 -8.81 62.08
N CYS A 149 -12.01 -9.25 61.82
CA CYS A 149 -12.47 -10.59 62.18
C CYS A 149 -11.70 -11.71 61.45
N PHE A 150 -11.31 -11.48 60.19
CA PHE A 150 -10.54 -12.44 59.40
C PHE A 150 -9.08 -12.57 59.88
N ASP A 151 -8.44 -11.44 60.19
CA ASP A 151 -7.05 -11.39 60.66
C ASP A 151 -6.90 -12.04 62.06
N ASP A 152 -7.93 -11.94 62.91
CA ASP A 152 -7.95 -12.55 64.25
C ASP A 152 -7.86 -14.10 64.21
N GLU A 153 -8.32 -14.75 63.14
CA GLU A 153 -8.31 -16.22 62.99
C GLU A 153 -6.96 -16.79 62.52
N ARG A 154 -6.06 -15.96 61.98
CA ARG A 154 -4.71 -16.35 61.52
C ARG A 154 -4.69 -17.51 60.51
N PHE A 155 -5.58 -17.50 59.52
CA PHE A 155 -5.58 -18.50 58.45
C PHE A 155 -4.26 -18.52 57.65
N PHE A 156 -3.95 -19.67 57.04
CA PHE A 156 -2.86 -19.73 56.05
C PHE A 156 -3.36 -19.14 54.72
N THR A 157 -2.79 -18.01 54.33
CA THR A 157 -3.25 -17.24 53.17
C THR A 157 -2.29 -17.36 52.00
N VAL A 158 -2.83 -17.43 50.78
CA VAL A 158 -2.07 -17.55 49.53
C VAL A 158 -2.49 -16.41 48.59
N ASP A 159 -1.51 -15.71 48.00
CA ASP A 159 -1.78 -14.64 47.04
C ASP A 159 -2.20 -15.22 45.69
N ILE A 160 -3.44 -14.93 45.27
CA ILE A 160 -4.01 -15.41 44.00
C ILE A 160 -4.00 -14.36 42.88
N THR A 161 -3.30 -13.23 43.04
CA THR A 161 -3.24 -12.16 42.04
C THR A 161 -2.75 -12.65 40.66
N ILE A 162 -1.66 -13.39 40.60
CA ILE A 162 -1.07 -13.88 39.33
C ILE A 162 -2.00 -14.87 38.60
N PRO A 163 -2.48 -15.97 39.23
CA PRO A 163 -3.37 -16.88 38.52
C PRO A 163 -4.67 -16.20 38.08
N PHE A 164 -5.19 -15.26 38.88
CA PHE A 164 -6.36 -14.49 38.49
C PHE A 164 -6.11 -13.59 37.26
N ALA A 165 -4.97 -12.89 37.24
CA ALA A 165 -4.54 -12.09 36.08
C ALA A 165 -4.47 -12.92 34.79
N LEU A 166 -3.92 -14.14 34.89
CA LEU A 166 -3.84 -15.05 33.74
C LEU A 166 -5.22 -15.52 33.28
N LEU A 167 -6.15 -15.76 34.20
CA LEU A 167 -7.52 -16.16 33.85
C LEU A 167 -8.28 -15.07 33.09
N THR A 168 -8.15 -13.81 33.51
CA THR A 168 -8.86 -12.66 32.91
C THR A 168 -8.11 -12.02 31.73
N SER A 169 -6.89 -12.49 31.46
CA SER A 169 -6.07 -11.98 30.36
C SER A 169 -6.66 -12.28 28.98
N VAL A 170 -7.19 -13.49 28.78
CA VAL A 170 -7.80 -13.94 27.52
C VAL A 170 -9.25 -13.46 27.45
N LYS A 171 -9.52 -12.55 26.52
CA LYS A 171 -10.82 -11.95 26.25
C LYS A 171 -11.65 -12.86 25.34
N ASP A 172 -12.94 -12.94 25.60
CA ASP A 172 -13.90 -13.49 24.64
C ASP A 172 -14.37 -12.43 23.62
N ASP A 173 -15.12 -12.85 22.60
CA ASP A 173 -15.49 -12.01 21.46
C ASP A 173 -16.19 -10.71 21.85
N LEU A 174 -17.06 -10.77 22.87
CA LEU A 174 -17.79 -9.59 23.34
C LEU A 174 -16.89 -8.66 24.17
N GLU A 175 -15.93 -9.21 24.90
CA GLU A 175 -14.90 -8.41 25.59
C GLU A 175 -13.95 -7.73 24.60
N ILE A 176 -13.63 -8.40 23.48
CA ILE A 176 -12.87 -7.84 22.37
C ILE A 176 -13.65 -6.71 21.70
N GLU A 177 -14.95 -6.90 21.44
CA GLU A 177 -15.84 -5.87 20.88
C GLU A 177 -15.87 -4.61 21.78
N TYR A 178 -16.07 -4.78 23.08
CA TYR A 178 -16.03 -3.64 24.01
C TYR A 178 -14.67 -2.92 24.02
N THR A 179 -13.57 -3.68 23.92
CA THR A 179 -12.22 -3.11 23.83
C THR A 179 -12.03 -2.36 22.51
N GLN A 180 -12.54 -2.88 21.40
CA GLN A 180 -12.49 -2.22 20.09
C GLN A 180 -13.24 -0.89 20.12
N THR A 181 -14.47 -0.88 20.64
CA THR A 181 -15.26 0.36 20.79
C THR A 181 -14.53 1.40 21.66
N ALA A 182 -13.86 0.97 22.73
CA ALA A 182 -13.04 1.86 23.56
C ALA A 182 -11.82 2.43 22.80
N CYS A 183 -11.21 1.65 21.90
CA CYS A 183 -10.10 2.08 21.06
C CYS A 183 -10.57 3.07 19.99
N ASP A 184 -11.67 2.75 19.29
CA ASP A 184 -12.25 3.58 18.24
C ASP A 184 -12.67 4.95 18.79
N ALA A 185 -13.30 4.97 19.97
CA ALA A 185 -13.64 6.21 20.68
C ALA A 185 -12.38 7.02 21.02
N SER A 186 -11.32 6.38 21.51
CA SER A 186 -10.06 7.06 21.84
C SER A 186 -9.39 7.67 20.61
N CYS A 187 -9.35 6.94 19.50
CA CYS A 187 -8.82 7.42 18.23
C CYS A 187 -9.68 8.55 17.64
N ALA A 188 -11.01 8.45 17.72
CA ALA A 188 -11.93 9.45 17.22
C ALA A 188 -11.76 10.78 17.97
N ILE A 189 -11.73 10.75 19.31
CA ILE A 189 -11.53 11.94 20.13
C ILE A 189 -10.13 12.54 19.89
N TYR A 190 -9.09 11.70 19.80
CA TYR A 190 -7.74 12.18 19.50
C TYR A 190 -7.66 12.90 18.16
N ASN A 191 -8.21 12.31 17.09
CA ASN A 191 -8.13 12.85 15.74
C ASN A 191 -9.08 14.05 15.51
N LYS A 192 -10.33 13.97 15.97
CA LYS A 192 -11.37 14.98 15.71
C LYS A 192 -11.29 16.17 16.67
N PHE A 193 -10.82 15.96 17.90
CA PHE A 193 -10.75 17.01 18.92
C PHE A 193 -9.31 17.37 19.27
N PHE A 194 -8.56 16.46 19.91
CA PHE A 194 -7.26 16.81 20.50
C PHE A 194 -6.26 17.39 19.49
N LYS A 195 -6.10 16.71 18.34
CA LYS A 195 -5.16 17.15 17.30
C LYS A 195 -5.56 18.51 16.71
N GLN A 196 -6.86 18.74 16.50
CA GLN A 196 -7.37 20.00 15.95
C GLN A 196 -7.22 21.16 16.94
N GLU A 197 -7.56 20.92 18.21
CA GLU A 197 -7.39 21.93 19.27
C GLU A 197 -5.91 22.28 19.45
N LEU A 198 -5.01 21.30 19.38
CA LEU A 198 -3.57 21.56 19.48
C LEU A 198 -3.06 22.40 18.31
N ILE A 199 -3.49 22.11 17.08
CA ILE A 199 -3.13 22.89 15.89
C ILE A 199 -3.63 24.33 16.06
N SER A 200 -4.90 24.54 16.46
CA SER A 200 -5.41 25.89 16.72
C SER A 200 -4.66 26.60 17.84
N ILE A 201 -4.27 25.92 18.92
CA ILE A 201 -3.48 26.54 20.00
C ILE A 201 -2.13 27.02 19.47
N ILE A 202 -1.47 26.23 18.62
CA ILE A 202 -0.18 26.56 18.02
C ILE A 202 -0.34 27.73 17.03
N ASP A 203 -1.30 27.64 16.10
CA ASP A 203 -1.54 28.65 15.07
C ASP A 203 -1.96 30.00 15.66
N ASP A 204 -2.80 29.99 16.70
CA ASP A 204 -3.27 31.20 17.39
C ASP A 204 -2.29 31.70 18.48
N GLU A 205 -1.13 31.05 18.65
CA GLU A 205 -0.15 31.28 19.72
C GLU A 205 -0.78 31.36 21.14
N ARG A 206 -1.83 30.57 21.39
CA ARG A 206 -2.58 30.61 22.66
C ARG A 206 -1.77 30.01 23.81
N LYS A 207 -1.72 30.72 24.93
CA LYS A 207 -1.14 30.19 26.18
C LYS A 207 -2.18 29.37 26.94
N VAL A 208 -2.12 28.05 26.76
CA VAL A 208 -3.01 27.09 27.44
C VAL A 208 -2.20 26.21 28.38
N GLN A 209 -2.70 25.96 29.59
CA GLN A 209 -2.06 25.04 30.55
C GLN A 209 -2.33 23.58 30.20
N HIS A 210 -1.40 22.67 30.53
CA HIS A 210 -1.62 21.23 30.28
C HIS A 210 -2.86 20.70 30.99
N SER A 211 -3.10 21.11 32.25
CA SER A 211 -4.28 20.72 33.04
C SER A 211 -5.59 21.17 32.40
N ILE A 212 -5.63 22.36 31.82
CA ILE A 212 -6.81 22.88 31.09
C ILE A 212 -7.05 22.06 29.83
N LEU A 213 -6.01 21.81 29.03
CA LEU A 213 -6.15 21.04 27.80
C LEU A 213 -6.54 19.57 28.08
N ALA A 214 -6.04 18.99 29.16
CA ALA A 214 -6.42 17.65 29.62
C ALA A 214 -7.88 17.60 30.05
N LYS A 215 -8.38 18.64 30.74
CA LYS A 215 -9.78 18.77 31.11
C LYS A 215 -10.68 18.95 29.88
N SER A 216 -10.27 19.75 28.90
CA SER A 216 -11.03 19.89 27.65
C SER A 216 -11.13 18.56 26.89
N LEU A 217 -10.07 17.74 26.95
CA LEU A 217 -10.05 16.39 26.37
C LEU A 217 -10.97 15.42 27.14
N GLU A 218 -11.05 15.55 28.46
CA GLU A 218 -12.03 14.85 29.30
C GLU A 218 -13.47 15.26 28.94
N ASP A 219 -13.76 16.56 28.83
CA ASP A 219 -15.08 17.08 28.47
C ASP A 219 -15.51 16.60 27.07
N ALA A 220 -14.55 16.46 26.13
CA ALA A 220 -14.80 15.93 24.80
C ALA A 220 -15.30 14.47 24.80
N THR A 221 -14.99 13.68 25.84
CA THR A 221 -15.50 12.31 25.97
C THR A 221 -17.00 12.24 26.21
N MET A 222 -17.60 13.32 26.75
CA MET A 222 -19.03 13.41 27.00
C MET A 222 -19.81 13.97 25.81
N ASN A 223 -19.12 14.35 24.72
CA ASN A 223 -19.73 14.98 23.56
C ASN A 223 -19.91 13.99 22.41
N SER A 224 -21.16 13.70 22.05
CA SER A 224 -21.53 12.78 20.96
C SER A 224 -20.91 13.16 19.62
N LYS A 225 -20.63 14.45 19.37
CA LYS A 225 -20.04 14.93 18.11
C LYS A 225 -18.71 14.25 17.76
N TYR A 226 -17.92 13.89 18.77
CA TYR A 226 -16.58 13.34 18.57
C TYR A 226 -16.55 11.81 18.62
N LEU A 227 -17.65 11.17 18.98
CA LEU A 227 -17.75 9.73 19.18
C LEU A 227 -18.25 9.02 17.91
N PRO A 228 -18.05 7.69 17.80
CA PRO A 228 -18.72 6.87 16.79
C PRO A 228 -20.24 6.83 17.01
N ASP A 229 -21.03 6.70 15.93
CA ASP A 229 -22.51 6.74 16.00
C ASP A 229 -23.11 5.63 16.89
N ASP A 230 -22.41 4.49 16.99
CA ASP A 230 -22.85 3.31 17.75
C ASP A 230 -22.44 3.33 19.24
N ALA A 231 -21.72 4.37 19.69
CA ALA A 231 -21.19 4.45 21.04
C ALA A 231 -22.21 4.98 22.07
N ASP A 232 -22.52 4.17 23.09
CA ASP A 232 -23.30 4.63 24.26
C ASP A 232 -22.44 5.44 25.22
N ILE A 233 -22.67 6.76 25.25
CA ILE A 233 -21.96 7.73 26.09
C ILE A 233 -22.11 7.40 27.58
N ASN A 234 -23.25 6.84 28.02
CA ASN A 234 -23.44 6.50 29.43
C ASN A 234 -22.57 5.34 29.89
N SER A 235 -22.06 4.56 28.94
CA SER A 235 -21.16 3.43 29.17
C SER A 235 -19.70 3.79 28.94
N MET A 236 -19.39 5.07 28.71
CA MET A 236 -18.04 5.61 28.52
C MET A 236 -17.52 6.28 29.78
N ASP A 237 -16.25 6.07 30.05
CA ASP A 237 -15.50 6.67 31.14
C ASP A 237 -14.03 6.82 30.72
N LEU A 238 -13.20 7.45 31.54
CA LEU A 238 -11.76 7.55 31.29
C LEU A 238 -11.00 6.41 31.96
N CYS A 239 -9.97 5.90 31.29
CA CYS A 239 -9.08 4.91 31.90
C CYS A 239 -8.23 5.54 33.02
N PHE A 240 -7.78 6.76 32.77
CA PHE A 240 -7.01 7.62 33.66
C PHE A 240 -7.18 9.07 33.17
N PRO A 241 -6.98 10.08 34.02
CA PRO A 241 -7.04 11.49 33.58
C PRO A 241 -6.06 11.74 32.43
N PRO A 242 -6.45 12.42 31.34
CA PRO A 242 -5.56 12.60 30.19
C PRO A 242 -4.24 13.28 30.59
N ILE A 243 -3.14 12.75 30.09
CA ILE A 243 -1.79 13.19 30.46
C ILE A 243 -1.18 13.93 29.27
N ILE A 244 -0.91 15.21 29.46
CA ILE A 244 -0.27 16.09 28.48
C ILE A 244 1.01 16.63 29.11
N GLN A 245 2.13 16.48 28.41
CA GLN A 245 3.45 16.90 28.89
C GLN A 245 4.21 17.61 27.77
N SER A 246 4.85 18.73 28.08
CA SER A 246 5.77 19.45 27.20
C SER A 246 6.77 20.29 28.01
N GLY A 247 7.74 20.93 27.36
CA GLY A 247 8.61 21.94 28.00
C GLY A 247 9.63 21.38 29.00
N GLY A 248 10.22 20.24 28.71
CA GLY A 248 11.34 19.67 29.49
C GLY A 248 10.95 18.93 30.76
N ARG A 249 9.66 18.85 31.10
CA ARG A 249 9.13 18.14 32.27
C ARG A 249 8.34 16.91 31.85
N TYR A 250 9.08 15.85 31.55
CA TYR A 250 8.48 14.60 31.11
C TYR A 250 8.57 13.51 32.19
N ALA A 251 7.48 12.78 32.35
CA ALA A 251 7.44 11.61 33.21
C ALA A 251 6.57 10.55 32.55
N LEU A 252 7.22 9.56 31.93
CA LEU A 252 6.58 8.47 31.16
C LEU A 252 5.96 7.42 32.09
N LYS A 253 4.97 7.83 32.88
CA LYS A 253 4.22 7.01 33.83
C LYS A 253 2.76 7.43 33.83
N PHE A 254 1.86 6.46 33.83
CA PHE A 254 0.41 6.69 33.88
C PHE A 254 -0.13 7.15 35.24
N SER A 255 0.73 7.26 36.26
CA SER A 255 0.36 7.79 37.59
C SER A 255 0.58 9.29 37.72
N VAL A 256 0.97 9.95 36.64
CA VAL A 256 1.29 11.38 36.60
C VAL A 256 0.06 12.14 36.13
N MET A 257 -0.12 13.35 36.65
CA MET A 257 -1.17 14.27 36.21
C MET A 257 -0.56 15.35 35.32
N SER A 258 -1.34 15.85 34.37
CA SER A 258 -1.01 17.06 33.61
C SER A 258 -0.82 18.24 34.58
N ASP A 259 0.28 18.96 34.45
CA ASP A 259 0.62 20.06 35.35
C ASP A 259 -0.01 21.40 34.91
N ASP A 260 0.16 22.45 35.71
CA ASP A 260 -0.38 23.78 35.41
C ASP A 260 0.61 24.66 34.62
N ASN A 261 1.67 24.08 34.05
CA ASN A 261 2.55 24.84 33.17
C ASN A 261 1.88 25.04 31.82
N ASN A 262 2.20 26.16 31.17
CA ASN A 262 1.74 26.40 29.81
C ASN A 262 2.36 25.40 28.85
N LEU A 263 1.56 24.98 27.87
CA LEU A 263 2.00 24.19 26.74
C LEU A 263 3.18 24.89 26.07
N HIS A 264 4.26 24.14 25.89
CA HIS A 264 5.48 24.58 25.25
C HIS A 264 5.60 23.88 23.90
N TYR A 265 5.93 24.67 22.87
CA TYR A 265 6.00 24.20 21.49
C TYR A 265 7.38 23.60 21.24
N GLY A 266 7.40 22.31 20.92
CA GLY A 266 8.63 21.58 20.60
C GLY A 266 8.36 20.10 20.63
N ASN A 267 8.10 19.56 21.81
CA ASN A 267 7.75 18.14 21.95
C ASN A 267 6.59 17.95 22.94
N ILE A 268 5.50 17.39 22.47
CA ILE A 268 4.23 17.32 23.21
C ILE A 268 3.79 15.86 23.27
N ILE A 269 3.79 15.29 24.47
CA ILE A 269 3.33 13.92 24.70
C ILE A 269 1.88 13.95 25.17
N CYS A 270 1.03 13.19 24.51
CA CYS A 270 -0.36 12.96 24.90
C CYS A 270 -0.55 11.47 25.18
N SER A 271 -0.98 11.13 26.40
CA SER A 271 -1.45 9.80 26.77
C SER A 271 -2.92 9.87 27.14
N PHE A 272 -3.73 9.12 26.42
CA PHE A 272 -5.19 9.15 26.52
C PHE A 272 -5.75 7.73 26.42
N GLY A 273 -6.92 7.48 27.01
CA GLY A 273 -7.56 6.18 26.96
C GLY A 273 -8.99 6.24 27.48
N VAL A 274 -9.92 5.78 26.66
CA VAL A 274 -11.35 5.65 27.01
C VAL A 274 -11.61 4.25 27.53
N ARG A 275 -12.51 4.16 28.51
CA ARG A 275 -13.01 2.92 29.07
C ARG A 275 -14.46 2.74 28.64
N TYR A 276 -14.76 1.71 27.84
CA TYR A 276 -16.13 1.41 27.41
C TYR A 276 -16.62 0.14 28.08
N ARG A 277 -17.75 0.21 28.81
CA ARG A 277 -18.31 -0.91 29.57
C ARG A 277 -17.25 -1.61 30.45
N HIS A 278 -16.42 -0.81 31.09
CA HIS A 278 -15.27 -1.19 31.93
C HIS A 278 -14.03 -1.72 31.19
N TYR A 279 -14.04 -1.92 29.87
CA TYR A 279 -12.86 -2.33 29.11
C TYR A 279 -12.04 -1.13 28.68
N CYS A 280 -10.75 -1.16 29.03
CA CYS A 280 -9.82 -0.05 28.86
C CYS A 280 -9.17 -0.08 27.48
N SER A 281 -8.88 1.11 26.96
CA SER A 281 -7.95 1.32 25.85
C SER A 281 -6.83 2.29 26.25
N SER A 282 -5.80 2.35 25.43
CA SER A 282 -4.71 3.30 25.58
C SER A 282 -4.15 3.71 24.24
N LEU A 283 -3.96 5.02 24.09
CA LEU A 283 -3.37 5.69 22.94
C LEU A 283 -2.31 6.67 23.45
N ILE A 284 -1.09 6.55 22.96
CA ILE A 284 0.03 7.41 23.36
C ILE A 284 0.70 7.93 22.09
N ARG A 285 0.78 9.25 21.96
CA ARG A 285 1.40 9.91 20.82
C ARG A 285 2.30 11.04 21.29
N THR A 286 3.45 11.13 20.64
CA THR A 286 4.33 12.29 20.74
C THR A 286 4.17 13.13 19.48
N LEU A 287 3.79 14.39 19.66
CA LEU A 287 3.62 15.39 18.61
C LEU A 287 4.84 16.33 18.66
N LEU A 288 5.51 16.47 17.52
CA LEU A 288 6.78 17.16 17.39
C LEU A 288 6.56 18.47 16.62
N VAL A 289 6.80 19.62 17.24
CA VAL A 289 6.73 20.94 16.60
C VAL A 289 8.14 21.34 16.20
N GLU A 290 8.36 21.56 14.90
CA GLU A 290 9.67 21.89 14.31
C GLU A 290 10.83 20.98 14.78
N PRO A 291 10.70 19.64 14.75
CA PRO A 291 11.75 18.75 15.25
C PRO A 291 13.02 18.82 14.40
N ASN A 292 14.18 18.87 15.04
CA ASN A 292 15.46 18.67 14.35
C ASN A 292 15.69 17.21 13.93
N LYS A 293 16.70 16.97 13.10
CA LYS A 293 17.03 15.64 12.56
C LYS A 293 17.30 14.63 13.68
N HIS A 294 17.95 15.06 14.78
CA HIS A 294 18.22 14.20 15.93
C HIS A 294 16.94 13.61 16.56
N LEU A 295 15.91 14.44 16.75
CA LEU A 295 14.61 13.99 17.29
C LEU A 295 13.81 13.18 16.27
N GLN A 296 13.87 13.51 14.99
CA GLN A 296 13.22 12.75 13.92
C GLN A 296 13.80 11.32 13.83
N ASP A 297 15.12 11.17 13.87
CA ASP A 297 15.81 9.88 13.87
C ASP A 297 15.47 9.06 15.12
N ALA A 298 15.45 9.71 16.29
CA ALA A 298 15.11 9.06 17.55
C ALA A 298 13.65 8.58 17.59
N TYR A 299 12.72 9.38 17.07
CA TYR A 299 11.31 9.01 16.95
C TYR A 299 11.12 7.85 15.97
N THR A 300 11.81 7.87 14.82
CA THR A 300 11.75 6.79 13.82
C THR A 300 12.29 5.49 14.39
N LEU A 301 13.41 5.52 15.12
CA LEU A 301 13.92 4.35 15.82
C LEU A 301 12.92 3.84 16.87
N LEU A 302 12.28 4.74 17.63
CA LEU A 302 11.29 4.36 18.64
C LEU A 302 10.08 3.66 18.01
N LEU A 303 9.62 4.14 16.86
CA LEU A 303 8.55 3.52 16.08
C LEU A 303 8.95 2.14 15.57
N ASP A 304 10.16 1.97 15.05
CA ASP A 304 10.68 0.66 14.62
C ASP A 304 10.76 -0.34 15.77
N VAL A 305 11.13 0.13 16.97
CA VAL A 305 11.16 -0.70 18.19
C VAL A 305 9.77 -1.15 18.59
N GLU A 306 8.78 -0.26 18.58
CA GLU A 306 7.40 -0.61 18.87
C GLU A 306 6.83 -1.62 17.86
N LEU A 307 7.10 -1.43 16.55
CA LEU A 307 6.73 -2.37 15.50
C LEU A 307 7.37 -3.74 15.71
N LYS A 308 8.66 -3.77 16.08
CA LYS A 308 9.36 -5.02 16.36
C LYS A 308 8.78 -5.74 17.59
N VAL A 309 8.45 -4.99 18.63
CA VAL A 309 7.83 -5.53 19.85
C VAL A 309 6.49 -6.16 19.52
N MET A 310 5.64 -5.51 18.73
CA MET A 310 4.37 -6.09 18.27
C MET A 310 4.60 -7.37 17.46
N GLU A 311 5.53 -7.36 16.50
CA GLU A 311 5.87 -8.55 15.69
C GLU A 311 6.32 -9.75 16.55
N CYS A 312 7.10 -9.49 17.60
CA CYS A 312 7.62 -10.49 18.54
C CYS A 312 6.61 -10.91 19.62
N LEU A 313 5.53 -10.16 19.80
CA LEU A 313 4.50 -10.43 20.81
C LEU A 313 3.57 -11.55 20.31
N ARG A 314 4.09 -12.78 20.28
CA ARG A 314 3.44 -13.98 19.75
C ARG A 314 3.19 -15.03 20.84
N PRO A 315 2.25 -15.96 20.61
CA PRO A 315 2.03 -17.10 21.50
C PRO A 315 3.33 -17.84 21.80
N GLY A 316 3.55 -18.18 23.07
CA GLY A 316 4.70 -18.98 23.54
C GLY A 316 5.98 -18.21 23.86
N VAL A 317 6.06 -16.91 23.56
CA VAL A 317 7.24 -16.08 23.86
C VAL A 317 7.23 -15.60 25.32
N LYS A 318 8.39 -15.45 25.93
CA LYS A 318 8.50 -14.94 27.30
C LYS A 318 8.49 -13.41 27.32
N LEU A 319 7.79 -12.78 28.26
CA LEU A 319 7.71 -11.31 28.32
C LEU A 319 9.08 -10.62 28.49
N SER A 320 10.03 -11.27 29.18
CA SER A 320 11.41 -10.80 29.27
C SER A 320 12.16 -10.84 27.94
N GLU A 321 11.86 -11.82 27.07
CA GLU A 321 12.47 -11.93 25.74
C GLU A 321 11.94 -10.85 24.81
N VAL A 322 10.63 -10.54 24.89
CA VAL A 322 10.03 -9.41 24.17
C VAL A 322 10.74 -8.09 24.51
N TYR A 323 11.04 -7.87 25.80
CA TYR A 323 11.85 -6.72 26.21
C TYR A 323 13.28 -6.78 25.66
N GLY A 324 13.91 -7.96 25.69
CA GLY A 324 15.24 -8.17 25.11
C GLY A 324 15.32 -7.83 23.62
N TYR A 325 14.32 -8.18 22.82
CA TYR A 325 14.28 -7.81 21.39
C TYR A 325 14.26 -6.30 21.16
N ALA A 326 13.58 -5.54 22.01
CA ALA A 326 13.61 -4.08 21.96
C ALA A 326 15.01 -3.54 22.27
N GLU A 327 15.66 -4.06 23.33
CA GLU A 327 17.03 -3.68 23.69
C GLU A 327 18.03 -4.04 22.59
N ASP A 328 17.91 -5.21 21.98
CA ASP A 328 18.78 -5.69 20.92
C ASP A 328 18.70 -4.82 19.65
N LEU A 329 17.49 -4.41 19.26
CA LEU A 329 17.30 -3.52 18.11
C LEU A 329 17.90 -2.14 18.35
N ILE A 330 17.71 -1.58 19.56
CA ILE A 330 18.32 -0.30 19.95
C ILE A 330 19.84 -0.44 19.98
N ARG A 331 20.36 -1.53 20.55
CA ARG A 331 21.80 -1.81 20.61
C ARG A 331 22.43 -1.97 19.23
N ALA A 332 21.71 -2.56 18.28
CA ALA A 332 22.19 -2.73 16.91
C ALA A 332 22.28 -1.41 16.14
N ARG A 333 21.37 -0.46 16.38
CA ARG A 333 21.31 0.82 15.62
C ARG A 333 21.97 2.00 16.35
N LYS A 334 21.63 2.22 17.62
CA LYS A 334 22.09 3.34 18.45
C LYS A 334 22.27 2.89 19.91
N PRO A 335 23.37 2.20 20.26
CA PRO A 335 23.61 1.67 21.61
C PRO A 335 23.48 2.73 22.72
N GLN A 336 23.86 3.97 22.44
CA GLN A 336 23.78 5.09 23.36
C GLN A 336 22.34 5.46 23.74
N TYR A 337 21.32 5.05 22.99
CA TYR A 337 19.92 5.35 23.34
C TYR A 337 19.34 4.40 24.38
N LEU A 338 20.02 3.29 24.65
CA LEU A 338 19.56 2.25 25.56
C LEU A 338 19.39 2.78 26.99
N GLU A 339 20.22 3.73 27.44
CA GLU A 339 20.12 4.32 28.78
C GLU A 339 18.83 5.14 28.99
N TYR A 340 18.24 5.64 27.91
CA TYR A 340 17.01 6.44 27.95
C TYR A 340 15.75 5.57 27.82
N LEU A 341 15.87 4.31 27.42
CA LEU A 341 14.74 3.40 27.22
C LEU A 341 13.93 3.22 28.53
N THR A 342 12.60 3.21 28.41
CA THR A 342 11.73 2.89 29.54
C THR A 342 12.00 1.48 30.07
N LYS A 343 11.95 1.33 31.41
CA LYS A 343 12.17 0.02 32.09
C LYS A 343 11.09 -1.03 31.80
N SER A 344 10.02 -0.63 31.12
CA SER A 344 8.87 -1.43 30.74
C SER A 344 8.42 -0.92 29.38
N ILE A 345 8.02 -1.83 28.50
CA ILE A 345 7.55 -1.51 27.14
C ILE A 345 6.10 -1.93 26.86
N GLY A 346 5.37 -2.30 27.91
CA GLY A 346 3.97 -2.66 27.79
C GLY A 346 3.44 -3.38 29.00
N PHE A 347 2.15 -3.64 29.01
CA PHE A 347 1.48 -4.51 29.98
C PHE A 347 0.17 -5.07 29.42
N GLY A 348 -0.27 -6.21 29.96
CA GLY A 348 -1.62 -6.72 29.70
C GLY A 348 -2.71 -5.74 30.14
N MET A 349 -3.80 -5.69 29.39
CA MET A 349 -4.92 -4.77 29.61
C MET A 349 -6.28 -5.47 29.43
N GLY A 350 -7.33 -4.86 29.96
CA GLY A 350 -8.70 -5.34 29.85
C GLY A 350 -9.61 -4.50 30.73
N ILE A 351 -10.27 -5.13 31.70
CA ILE A 351 -11.00 -4.40 32.75
C ILE A 351 -10.02 -3.57 33.60
N GLU A 352 -8.86 -4.15 33.93
CA GLU A 352 -7.77 -3.37 34.52
C GLU A 352 -7.00 -2.66 33.41
N PHE A 353 -6.75 -1.38 33.61
CA PHE A 353 -5.90 -0.61 32.73
C PHE A 353 -4.48 -1.23 32.66
N ARG A 354 -3.92 -1.59 33.82
CA ARG A 354 -2.56 -2.13 33.93
C ARG A 354 -2.54 -3.44 34.70
N GLU A 355 -2.34 -4.54 33.98
CA GLU A 355 -2.12 -5.86 34.58
C GLU A 355 -0.67 -6.03 35.04
N SER A 356 -0.42 -5.86 36.33
CA SER A 356 0.95 -5.92 36.90
C SER A 356 1.65 -7.26 36.73
N ALA A 357 0.90 -8.36 36.64
CA ALA A 357 1.47 -9.70 36.39
C ALA A 357 1.95 -9.88 34.94
N LEU A 358 1.39 -9.11 34.00
CA LEU A 358 1.68 -9.19 32.56
C LEU A 358 2.49 -7.99 32.07
N LEU A 359 3.37 -7.45 32.91
CA LEU A 359 4.25 -6.33 32.57
C LEU A 359 5.39 -6.78 31.66
N ILE A 360 5.60 -6.10 30.53
CA ILE A 360 6.67 -6.42 29.58
C ILE A 360 7.95 -5.71 30.01
N ASN A 361 8.84 -6.43 30.70
CA ASN A 361 10.14 -5.93 31.15
C ASN A 361 11.17 -7.07 31.24
N GLY A 362 12.45 -6.73 31.34
CA GLY A 362 13.54 -7.72 31.41
C GLY A 362 13.55 -8.64 32.63
N LYS A 363 12.64 -8.48 33.60
CA LYS A 363 12.53 -9.33 34.80
C LYS A 363 11.31 -10.26 34.77
N ASN A 364 10.36 -10.04 33.86
CA ASN A 364 9.11 -10.79 33.86
C ASN A 364 9.28 -12.10 33.11
N ASN A 365 9.36 -13.20 33.88
CA ASN A 365 9.56 -14.53 33.33
C ASN A 365 8.27 -15.27 32.96
N VAL A 366 7.12 -14.58 32.98
CA VAL A 366 5.85 -15.14 32.53
C VAL A 366 5.94 -15.40 31.02
N TYR A 367 5.61 -16.63 30.64
CA TYR A 367 5.41 -16.99 29.25
C TYR A 367 4.05 -16.50 28.78
N LEU A 368 3.99 -16.02 27.54
CA LEU A 368 2.78 -15.85 26.76
C LEU A 368 2.22 -17.21 26.31
N HIS A 369 2.26 -18.19 27.20
CA HIS A 369 1.40 -19.35 27.17
C HIS A 369 0.55 -19.26 28.44
N GLY A 370 -0.72 -18.89 28.28
CA GLY A 370 -1.68 -19.16 29.34
C GLY A 370 -2.02 -20.64 29.26
N ILE A 371 -1.88 -21.38 30.35
CA ILE A 371 -2.90 -22.20 31.04
C ILE A 371 -4.14 -22.76 30.24
N CYS A 372 -4.57 -22.19 29.12
CA CYS A 372 -5.59 -22.76 28.24
C CYS A 372 -4.94 -23.08 26.90
N ASP A 373 -5.33 -24.19 26.26
CA ASP A 373 -4.87 -24.58 24.91
C ASP A 373 -5.19 -23.54 23.81
N TYR A 374 -5.77 -22.39 24.18
CA TYR A 374 -6.17 -21.26 23.35
C TYR A 374 -5.62 -19.94 23.95
N TYR A 375 -4.69 -19.31 23.23
CA TYR A 375 -4.05 -18.02 23.54
C TYR A 375 -4.55 -16.78 22.76
N PRO A 376 -5.22 -16.89 21.58
CA PRO A 376 -5.83 -15.74 20.92
C PRO A 376 -6.83 -15.02 21.85
N GLY A 377 -6.84 -13.69 21.81
CA GLY A 377 -7.75 -12.85 22.60
C GLY A 377 -7.09 -12.11 23.77
N MET A 378 -5.78 -12.18 23.98
CA MET A 378 -5.12 -11.28 24.93
C MET A 378 -5.00 -9.86 24.38
N VAL A 379 -5.15 -8.86 25.25
CA VAL A 379 -4.98 -7.44 24.89
C VAL A 379 -3.83 -6.86 25.69
N PHE A 380 -2.92 -6.15 25.02
CA PHE A 380 -1.79 -5.46 25.62
C PHE A 380 -1.81 -3.97 25.27
N ASN A 381 -1.40 -3.13 26.22
CA ASN A 381 -0.88 -1.81 25.91
C ASN A 381 0.61 -1.98 25.61
N VAL A 382 1.00 -1.83 24.35
CA VAL A 382 2.41 -1.84 23.92
C VAL A 382 2.85 -0.39 23.82
N HIS A 383 3.85 0.01 24.61
CA HIS A 383 4.36 1.38 24.60
C HIS A 383 5.87 1.40 24.73
N VAL A 384 6.56 2.23 23.96
CA VAL A 384 8.01 2.38 24.03
C VAL A 384 8.32 3.84 24.21
N GLY A 385 9.27 4.17 25.08
CA GLY A 385 9.69 5.56 25.25
C GLY A 385 11.16 5.74 25.57
N PHE A 386 11.66 6.92 25.21
CA PHE A 386 12.94 7.46 25.66
C PHE A 386 12.67 8.59 26.66
N CYS A 387 13.12 8.42 27.91
CA CYS A 387 12.96 9.40 28.99
C CYS A 387 14.27 10.17 29.21
N ASN A 388 14.18 11.46 29.52
CA ASN A 388 15.35 12.34 29.72
C ASN A 388 16.31 12.34 28.51
N PHE A 389 15.75 12.26 27.32
CA PHE A 389 16.49 12.18 26.06
C PHE A 389 17.16 13.53 25.74
N PRO A 390 18.47 13.59 25.51
CA PRO A 390 19.18 14.84 25.25
C PRO A 390 18.85 15.37 23.86
N ASN A 391 18.63 16.67 23.75
CA ASN A 391 18.45 17.37 22.49
C ASN A 391 19.43 18.55 22.42
N PRO A 392 20.70 18.31 22.05
CA PRO A 392 21.75 19.33 22.12
C PRO A 392 21.52 20.49 21.14
N GLU A 393 20.81 20.24 20.05
CA GLU A 393 20.54 21.20 18.96
C GLU A 393 19.34 22.12 19.26
N ALA A 394 18.69 21.97 20.42
CA ALA A 394 17.53 22.79 20.77
C ALA A 394 17.90 24.25 21.06
N LYS A 395 17.15 25.18 20.46
CA LYS A 395 17.32 26.64 20.65
C LYS A 395 16.93 27.07 22.06
N GLU A 396 15.85 26.52 22.58
CA GLU A 396 15.33 26.86 23.90
C GLU A 396 15.88 25.94 25.00
N LYS A 397 16.05 26.49 26.20
CA LYS A 397 16.57 25.73 27.35
C LYS A 397 15.62 24.59 27.75
N LEU A 398 14.32 24.77 27.56
CA LEU A 398 13.29 23.79 27.91
C LEU A 398 13.31 22.56 27.00
N ASP A 399 13.79 22.71 25.77
CA ASP A 399 13.85 21.61 24.80
C ASP A 399 15.13 20.78 24.86
N LYS A 400 16.15 21.24 25.60
CA LYS A 400 17.45 20.56 25.67
C LYS A 400 17.41 19.16 26.26
N VAL A 401 16.40 18.88 27.09
CA VAL A 401 16.12 17.55 27.62
C VAL A 401 14.66 17.27 27.35
N THR A 402 14.38 16.19 26.63
CA THR A 402 13.04 15.87 26.14
C THR A 402 12.68 14.42 26.37
N ALA A 403 11.50 13.97 25.93
CA ALA A 403 11.13 12.56 25.99
C ALA A 403 10.26 12.16 24.80
N LEU A 404 10.48 10.97 24.27
CA LEU A 404 9.66 10.42 23.19
C LEU A 404 8.85 9.25 23.76
N PHE A 405 7.56 9.20 23.45
CA PHE A 405 6.68 8.15 23.95
C PHE A 405 5.58 7.80 22.93
N ILE A 406 5.55 6.55 22.51
CA ILE A 406 4.58 6.02 21.56
C ILE A 406 3.98 4.76 22.18
N GLY A 407 2.68 4.55 21.96
CA GLY A 407 2.05 3.33 22.42
C GLY A 407 0.62 3.17 21.94
N ASP A 408 0.20 1.91 21.89
CA ASP A 408 -1.02 1.46 21.27
C ASP A 408 -1.65 0.29 22.01
N THR A 409 -2.95 0.11 21.78
CA THR A 409 -3.69 -1.07 22.24
C THR A 409 -3.61 -2.15 21.18
N VAL A 410 -3.12 -3.33 21.57
CA VAL A 410 -2.78 -4.42 20.67
C VAL A 410 -3.51 -5.69 21.09
N LEU A 411 -4.24 -6.30 20.17
CA LEU A 411 -4.89 -7.60 20.32
C LEU A 411 -3.99 -8.70 19.78
N ILE A 412 -3.85 -9.80 20.51
CA ILE A 412 -3.09 -10.96 20.05
C ILE A 412 -4.05 -11.98 19.43
N THR A 413 -3.76 -12.37 18.20
CA THR A 413 -4.52 -13.31 17.36
C THR A 413 -3.69 -14.58 17.09
N GLU A 414 -4.25 -15.56 16.37
CA GLU A 414 -3.52 -16.78 15.98
C GLU A 414 -2.33 -16.46 15.06
N ASP A 415 -2.51 -15.53 14.11
CA ASP A 415 -1.53 -15.21 13.06
C ASP A 415 -0.48 -14.16 13.50
N GLY A 416 -0.71 -13.48 14.63
CA GLY A 416 0.17 -12.43 15.15
C GLY A 416 -0.57 -11.39 16.00
N SER A 417 -0.07 -10.16 16.03
CA SER A 417 -0.64 -9.06 16.79
C SER A 417 -1.33 -8.03 15.87
N VAL A 418 -2.50 -7.52 16.27
CA VAL A 418 -3.26 -6.48 15.55
C VAL A 418 -3.34 -5.23 16.42
N CYS A 419 -2.99 -4.08 15.85
CA CYS A 419 -3.13 -2.78 16.52
C CYS A 419 -4.58 -2.29 16.40
N LEU A 420 -5.28 -2.13 17.54
CA LEU A 420 -6.66 -1.65 17.57
C LEU A 420 -6.76 -0.12 17.47
N THR A 421 -5.67 0.60 17.74
CA THR A 421 -5.60 2.06 17.75
C THR A 421 -4.89 2.66 16.52
N ASP A 422 -4.78 1.89 15.41
CA ASP A 422 -4.08 2.32 14.18
C ASP A 422 -4.73 3.51 13.45
N ALA A 423 -6.02 3.78 13.73
CA ALA A 423 -6.72 4.95 13.20
C ALA A 423 -6.09 6.28 13.66
N ALA A 424 -5.44 6.32 14.82
CA ALA A 424 -4.63 7.45 15.26
C ALA A 424 -3.20 7.29 14.73
N LYS A 425 -2.92 7.83 13.54
CA LYS A 425 -1.64 7.56 12.86
C LYS A 425 -0.43 8.04 13.65
N LYS A 426 0.64 7.24 13.65
CA LYS A 426 1.90 7.44 14.41
C LYS A 426 3.17 7.56 13.58
N ARG A 427 3.06 7.61 12.24
CA ARG A 427 4.22 7.88 11.39
C ARG A 427 4.67 9.32 11.60
N LEU A 428 5.99 9.57 11.49
CA LEU A 428 6.58 10.89 11.71
C LEU A 428 5.82 12.01 10.97
N LYS A 429 5.49 11.81 9.69
CA LYS A 429 4.72 12.76 8.86
C LYS A 429 3.38 13.22 9.45
N ASN A 430 2.75 12.41 10.29
CA ASN A 430 1.43 12.70 10.87
C ASN A 430 1.54 13.30 12.28
N CYS A 431 2.71 13.19 12.91
CA CYS A 431 3.01 13.67 14.25
C CYS A 431 3.94 14.89 14.26
N SER A 432 4.62 15.19 13.16
CA SER A 432 5.42 16.42 12.98
C SER A 432 4.55 17.59 12.51
N MET A 433 4.71 18.75 13.14
CA MET A 433 4.06 20.03 12.83
C MET A 433 5.13 21.07 12.51
N PHE A 434 4.90 21.90 11.48
CA PHE A 434 5.80 22.99 11.09
C PHE A 434 4.98 24.28 11.03
N ILE A 435 5.38 25.29 11.80
CA ILE A 435 4.68 26.57 11.88
C ILE A 435 4.96 27.35 10.59
N ARG A 436 3.93 27.88 9.93
CA ARG A 436 4.08 28.74 8.75
C ARG A 436 4.38 30.17 9.19
N ALA A 437 5.47 30.77 8.71
CA ALA A 437 5.72 32.19 8.90
C ALA A 437 4.76 33.01 8.00
N GLU A 438 4.03 33.96 8.57
CA GLU A 438 3.14 34.86 7.83
C GLU A 438 3.94 35.75 6.87
N SER A 439 3.72 35.59 5.57
CA SER A 439 4.08 36.57 4.55
C SER A 439 2.80 37.18 3.96
N GLU A 440 2.61 38.47 4.26
CA GLU A 440 1.74 39.49 3.64
C GLU A 440 0.35 39.07 3.12
N VAL A 441 -0.67 39.39 3.91
CA VAL A 441 -2.08 39.32 3.54
C VAL A 441 -2.46 40.55 2.70
N GLU A 442 -2.67 40.38 1.39
CA GLU A 442 -3.48 41.32 0.62
C GLU A 442 -4.96 41.10 0.93
N THR A 443 -5.59 42.17 1.38
CA THR A 443 -7.02 42.29 1.62
C THR A 443 -7.81 42.18 0.32
N ASP A 444 -8.73 41.22 0.23
CA ASP A 444 -9.99 41.52 -0.43
C ASP A 444 -11.16 40.80 0.26
N GLY A 445 -12.20 41.58 0.54
CA GLY A 445 -13.32 41.18 1.37
C GLY A 445 -14.41 40.49 0.56
N ASN A 446 -14.77 39.27 0.96
CA ASN A 446 -16.17 38.86 0.97
C ASN A 446 -16.40 37.76 1.99
N LYS A 447 -17.38 37.97 2.88
CA LYS A 447 -17.83 37.00 3.87
C LYS A 447 -18.99 36.18 3.31
N GLU A 448 -19.04 34.93 3.79
CA GLU A 448 -20.15 33.95 3.78
C GLU A 448 -20.24 32.98 2.60
N ASN A 449 -19.52 31.85 2.72
CA ASN A 449 -20.11 30.51 2.80
C ASN A 449 -19.07 29.54 3.41
N ILE A 450 -19.39 28.97 4.57
CA ILE A 450 -18.55 28.00 5.29
C ILE A 450 -18.91 26.62 4.74
N ASP A 451 -18.16 26.18 3.73
CA ASP A 451 -18.09 24.77 3.32
C ASP A 451 -16.81 24.15 3.89
N GLU A 452 -16.98 23.20 4.80
CA GLU A 452 -15.95 22.32 5.33
C GLU A 452 -15.38 21.44 4.21
N VAL A 453 -14.26 21.88 3.63
CA VAL A 453 -13.33 21.01 2.92
C VAL A 453 -11.99 21.13 3.62
N LEU A 454 -11.65 20.11 4.43
CA LEU A 454 -10.33 19.90 5.00
C LEU A 454 -9.30 19.99 3.88
N SER A 455 -8.65 21.16 3.82
CA SER A 455 -7.60 21.51 2.88
C SER A 455 -6.49 20.48 3.00
N ARG A 456 -6.44 19.59 2.00
CA ARG A 456 -5.33 18.69 1.72
C ARG A 456 -4.05 19.51 1.73
N THR A 457 -3.06 18.99 2.44
CA THR A 457 -1.71 19.53 2.60
C THR A 457 -1.11 19.92 1.24
N LYS A 458 -1.32 21.17 0.82
CA LYS A 458 -0.52 21.82 -0.21
C LYS A 458 0.91 21.85 0.30
N ARG A 459 1.79 21.05 -0.29
CA ARG A 459 3.24 21.19 -0.17
C ARG A 459 3.63 22.52 -0.83
N THR A 460 3.55 23.59 -0.06
CA THR A 460 4.05 24.91 -0.50
C THR A 460 5.55 24.93 -0.28
N VAL A 461 6.26 25.12 -1.39
CA VAL A 461 7.61 25.67 -1.50
C VAL A 461 7.85 26.74 -0.44
N VAL A 462 8.95 26.64 0.33
CA VAL A 462 9.50 27.76 1.10
C VAL A 462 10.96 27.93 0.72
N LEU A 463 11.16 28.83 -0.25
CA LEU A 463 12.36 29.60 -0.44
C LEU A 463 12.43 30.67 0.65
N THR A 464 13.58 30.73 1.35
CA THR A 464 14.15 31.84 2.15
C THR A 464 13.47 32.13 3.51
N ASP A 465 14.15 32.47 4.61
CA ASP A 465 15.47 33.06 4.80
C ASP A 465 15.98 32.87 6.26
N GLN A 466 17.23 32.41 6.47
CA GLN A 466 18.01 32.74 7.68
C GLN A 466 19.47 33.02 7.30
N LEU A 467 19.73 34.32 7.15
CA LEU A 467 21.03 34.96 7.08
C LEU A 467 21.87 34.69 8.34
N ARG A 468 22.89 33.83 8.24
CA ARG A 468 24.31 34.14 8.55
C ARG A 468 25.16 32.88 8.39
N ASN A 469 26.19 33.00 7.53
CA ASN A 469 27.13 31.99 7.03
C ASN A 469 26.55 31.10 5.91
N LYS A 470 26.51 31.66 4.69
CA LYS A 470 26.19 30.91 3.46
C LYS A 470 27.34 29.97 3.09
N GLU A 471 27.20 28.69 3.36
CA GLU A 471 27.50 27.68 2.33
C GLU A 471 26.41 27.82 1.26
N THR A 472 26.78 27.73 -0.01
CA THR A 472 25.82 27.92 -1.12
C THR A 472 24.79 26.78 -1.12
N GLY A 473 23.54 27.03 -1.53
CA GLY A 473 22.51 25.98 -1.61
C GLY A 473 22.88 24.81 -2.54
N GLU A 474 23.89 25.00 -3.38
CA GLU A 474 24.52 23.96 -4.21
C GLU A 474 25.48 23.06 -3.40
N GLU A 475 26.20 23.63 -2.45
CA GLU A 475 27.17 22.93 -1.60
C GLU A 475 26.47 22.02 -0.58
N ARG A 476 25.33 22.46 -0.04
CA ARG A 476 24.42 21.64 0.79
C ARG A 476 23.82 20.47 0.00
N ARG A 477 23.48 20.68 -1.28
CA ARG A 477 23.02 19.60 -2.18
C ARG A 477 24.13 18.59 -2.43
N LYS A 478 25.34 19.06 -2.75
CA LYS A 478 26.50 18.20 -3.01
C LYS A 478 26.89 17.36 -1.79
N SER A 479 26.80 17.90 -0.57
CA SER A 479 27.11 17.14 0.65
C SER A 479 26.04 16.10 0.98
N HIS A 480 24.75 16.44 0.82
CA HIS A 480 23.63 15.51 0.98
C HIS A 480 23.70 14.34 -0.02
N GLN A 481 23.89 14.64 -1.30
CA GLN A 481 24.00 13.63 -2.36
C GLN A 481 25.21 12.70 -2.15
N LYS A 482 26.36 13.21 -1.69
CA LYS A 482 27.53 12.38 -1.32
C LYS A 482 27.25 11.44 -0.15
N GLU A 483 26.42 11.82 0.82
CA GLU A 483 25.98 10.95 1.91
C GLU A 483 25.03 9.86 1.40
N LEU A 484 24.06 10.23 0.55
CA LEU A 484 23.12 9.31 -0.06
C LEU A 484 23.80 8.25 -0.93
N VAL A 485 24.81 8.60 -1.73
CA VAL A 485 25.60 7.64 -2.54
C VAL A 485 26.28 6.57 -1.67
N LYS A 486 26.80 6.95 -0.49
CA LYS A 486 27.42 5.99 0.44
C LYS A 486 26.39 5.02 1.00
N ILE A 487 25.22 5.54 1.40
CA ILE A 487 24.10 4.73 1.89
C ILE A 487 23.60 3.80 0.78
N LEU A 488 23.49 4.30 -0.45
CA LEU A 488 23.09 3.54 -1.63
C LEU A 488 23.97 2.31 -1.83
N ASN A 489 25.29 2.51 -1.95
CA ASN A 489 26.25 1.43 -2.19
C ASN A 489 26.25 0.38 -1.07
N LEU A 490 26.05 0.79 0.20
CA LEU A 490 25.92 -0.13 1.33
C LEU A 490 24.63 -0.96 1.25
N THR A 491 23.48 -0.31 1.02
CA THR A 491 22.19 -1.01 0.94
C THR A 491 22.07 -1.91 -0.29
N ALA A 492 22.66 -1.53 -1.42
CA ALA A 492 22.72 -2.35 -2.64
C ALA A 492 23.54 -3.62 -2.41
N ARG A 493 24.68 -3.51 -1.72
CA ARG A 493 25.53 -4.65 -1.35
C ARG A 493 24.82 -5.64 -0.43
N GLU A 494 24.07 -5.15 0.57
CA GLU A 494 23.28 -5.99 1.47
C GLU A 494 22.13 -6.72 0.76
N ARG A 495 21.48 -6.06 -0.21
CA ARG A 495 20.42 -6.65 -1.06
C ARG A 495 20.97 -7.79 -1.93
N ILE A 496 22.12 -7.62 -2.57
CA ILE A 496 22.71 -8.68 -3.41
C ILE A 496 23.16 -9.89 -2.58
N ALA A 497 23.66 -9.66 -1.38
CA ALA A 497 24.01 -10.73 -0.44
C ALA A 497 22.79 -11.59 -0.04
N THR A 498 21.59 -10.99 0.01
CA THR A 498 20.34 -11.68 0.33
C THR A 498 19.69 -12.35 -0.89
N THR A 499 19.77 -11.76 -2.07
CA THR A 499 19.19 -12.30 -3.32
C THR A 499 19.87 -13.58 -3.82
N LYS A 500 21.14 -13.84 -3.45
CA LYS A 500 21.89 -15.08 -3.80
C LYS A 500 21.23 -16.41 -3.35
N LYS A 501 20.11 -16.38 -2.58
CA LYS A 501 19.40 -17.59 -2.12
C LYS A 501 18.16 -17.98 -2.94
N GLN A 502 17.69 -17.18 -3.88
CA GLN A 502 16.59 -17.58 -4.77
C GLN A 502 17.12 -18.08 -6.12
N ASN A 503 17.57 -19.33 -6.14
CA ASN A 503 17.79 -20.05 -7.40
C ASN A 503 16.44 -20.31 -8.06
N VAL A 504 16.07 -19.46 -9.02
CA VAL A 504 15.00 -19.74 -9.97
C VAL A 504 15.45 -20.94 -10.80
N VAL A 505 14.76 -22.07 -10.64
CA VAL A 505 15.00 -23.28 -11.45
C VAL A 505 14.54 -22.97 -12.88
N PRO A 506 15.43 -22.93 -13.89
CA PRO A 506 15.02 -22.67 -15.26
C PRO A 506 14.19 -23.84 -15.79
N GLU A 507 13.02 -23.52 -16.32
CA GLU A 507 12.10 -24.49 -16.89
C GLU A 507 12.71 -25.09 -18.17
N GLN A 508 13.04 -26.38 -18.14
CA GLN A 508 13.59 -27.09 -19.29
C GLN A 508 12.54 -27.21 -20.40
N ARG A 509 12.72 -26.43 -21.48
CA ARG A 509 11.92 -26.56 -22.70
C ARG A 509 12.12 -27.96 -23.30
N LYS A 510 11.02 -28.69 -23.52
CA LYS A 510 11.03 -30.01 -24.16
C LYS A 510 11.57 -29.91 -25.60
N PRO A 511 12.34 -30.90 -26.10
CA PRO A 511 12.82 -30.91 -27.48
C PRO A 511 11.65 -30.94 -28.46
N VAL A 512 11.71 -30.09 -29.48
CA VAL A 512 10.66 -29.97 -30.50
C VAL A 512 10.80 -31.12 -31.50
N ILE A 513 9.77 -31.97 -31.59
CA ILE A 513 9.77 -33.18 -32.42
C ILE A 513 8.60 -33.08 -33.41
N SER A 514 8.88 -33.18 -34.72
CA SER A 514 7.85 -33.21 -35.77
C SER A 514 6.92 -34.42 -35.63
N TYR A 515 7.47 -35.64 -35.61
CA TYR A 515 6.72 -36.88 -35.50
C TYR A 515 7.35 -37.79 -34.46
N LYS A 516 6.56 -38.22 -33.47
CA LYS A 516 7.02 -39.12 -32.39
C LYS A 516 7.13 -40.59 -32.81
N ALA A 517 6.39 -40.99 -33.86
CA ALA A 517 6.35 -42.37 -34.34
C ALA A 517 6.13 -42.40 -35.86
N ARG A 518 6.65 -43.44 -36.52
CA ARG A 518 6.50 -43.64 -37.98
C ARG A 518 5.05 -43.76 -38.44
N SER A 519 4.15 -44.24 -37.57
CA SER A 519 2.71 -44.34 -37.85
C SER A 519 2.05 -42.98 -38.08
N LEU A 520 2.60 -41.91 -37.51
CA LEU A 520 2.10 -40.55 -37.60
C LEU A 520 2.63 -39.80 -38.82
N PHE A 521 3.60 -40.38 -39.55
CA PHE A 521 4.17 -39.75 -40.74
C PHE A 521 3.16 -39.76 -41.90
N PRO A 522 3.03 -38.67 -42.67
CA PRO A 522 2.00 -38.55 -43.71
C PRO A 522 2.14 -39.61 -44.80
N LYS A 523 1.01 -40.19 -45.23
CA LYS A 523 0.93 -41.19 -46.32
C LYS A 523 0.27 -40.65 -47.59
N ASN A 524 0.18 -39.32 -47.69
CA ASN A 524 -0.52 -38.60 -48.76
C ASN A 524 0.16 -38.84 -50.12
N LYS A 525 -0.60 -38.58 -51.19
CA LYS A 525 -0.10 -38.72 -52.57
C LYS A 525 1.10 -37.80 -52.82
N GLU A 526 1.04 -36.55 -52.34
CA GLU A 526 2.10 -35.55 -52.48
C GLU A 526 3.45 -36.09 -51.95
N VAL A 527 3.47 -36.69 -50.76
CA VAL A 527 4.68 -37.28 -50.16
C VAL A 527 5.19 -38.49 -50.94
N LYS A 528 4.30 -39.29 -51.53
CA LYS A 528 4.69 -40.43 -52.39
C LYS A 528 5.25 -39.98 -53.74
N HIS A 529 4.77 -38.85 -54.25
CA HIS A 529 5.23 -38.24 -55.50
C HIS A 529 6.43 -37.29 -55.32
N LEU A 530 7.00 -37.23 -54.10
CA LEU A 530 8.13 -36.36 -53.76
C LEU A 530 7.81 -34.88 -53.98
N GLU A 531 6.57 -34.48 -53.69
CA GLU A 531 6.13 -33.10 -53.66
C GLU A 531 6.27 -32.51 -52.25
N PHE A 532 6.25 -31.17 -52.16
CA PHE A 532 6.23 -30.52 -50.85
C PHE A 532 4.90 -30.79 -50.16
N PHE A 533 4.98 -31.25 -48.91
CA PHE A 533 3.80 -31.48 -48.10
C PHE A 533 3.92 -30.76 -46.77
N ILE A 534 2.83 -30.10 -46.37
CA ILE A 534 2.80 -29.29 -45.14
C ILE A 534 1.73 -29.88 -44.23
N ASP A 535 2.20 -30.45 -43.13
CA ASP A 535 1.34 -31.04 -42.12
C ASP A 535 0.93 -29.96 -41.12
N ARG A 536 -0.27 -29.39 -41.32
CA ARG A 536 -0.86 -28.38 -40.42
C ARG A 536 -1.17 -28.93 -39.03
N LYS A 537 -1.27 -30.25 -38.85
CA LYS A 537 -1.59 -30.85 -37.54
C LYS A 537 -0.37 -30.96 -36.65
N TYR A 538 0.80 -31.22 -37.24
CA TYR A 538 2.07 -31.37 -36.55
C TYR A 538 3.04 -30.21 -36.81
N ASP A 539 2.54 -29.10 -37.38
CA ASP A 539 3.30 -27.89 -37.71
C ASP A 539 4.66 -28.22 -38.36
N SER A 540 4.65 -29.13 -39.35
CA SER A 540 5.86 -29.68 -39.95
C SER A 540 5.82 -29.62 -41.48
N VAL A 541 6.95 -29.26 -42.08
CA VAL A 541 7.15 -29.26 -43.53
C VAL A 541 7.91 -30.52 -43.93
N VAL A 542 7.36 -31.29 -44.87
CA VAL A 542 8.01 -32.46 -45.46
C VAL A 542 8.57 -32.07 -46.81
N VAL A 543 9.90 -32.15 -46.93
CA VAL A 543 10.64 -31.79 -48.13
C VAL A 543 11.41 -32.99 -48.67
N PRO A 544 11.49 -33.16 -50.00
CA PRO A 544 12.23 -34.27 -50.61
C PRO A 544 13.73 -33.96 -50.69
N ILE A 545 14.55 -34.55 -49.83
CA ILE A 545 16.01 -34.43 -49.93
C ILE A 545 16.55 -35.65 -50.67
N PHE A 546 17.05 -35.45 -51.90
CA PHE A 546 17.62 -36.51 -52.75
C PHE A 546 16.75 -37.78 -52.84
N GLY A 547 15.44 -37.62 -53.02
CA GLY A 547 14.49 -38.73 -53.14
C GLY A 547 13.96 -39.29 -51.82
N VAL A 548 14.37 -38.72 -50.67
CA VAL A 548 13.88 -39.12 -49.34
C VAL A 548 12.99 -38.00 -48.77
N PRO A 549 11.72 -38.27 -48.42
CA PRO A 549 10.86 -37.28 -47.77
C PRO A 549 11.29 -37.11 -46.30
N ILE A 550 11.78 -35.91 -45.94
CA ILE A 550 12.27 -35.57 -44.61
C ILE A 550 11.39 -34.47 -44.02
N ALA A 551 10.96 -34.65 -42.78
CA ALA A 551 10.14 -33.67 -42.07
C ALA A 551 10.99 -32.74 -41.21
N PHE A 552 10.71 -31.45 -41.30
CA PHE A 552 11.25 -30.39 -40.46
C PHE A 552 10.12 -29.69 -39.72
N HIS A 553 10.26 -29.51 -38.41
CA HIS A 553 9.29 -28.73 -37.64
C HIS A 553 9.41 -27.24 -38.00
N ILE A 554 8.31 -26.51 -38.04
CA ILE A 554 8.32 -25.11 -38.49
C ILE A 554 9.22 -24.19 -37.65
N THR A 555 9.41 -24.49 -36.36
CA THR A 555 10.34 -23.79 -35.45
C THR A 555 11.81 -23.88 -35.89
N THR A 556 12.16 -24.93 -36.64
CA THR A 556 13.52 -25.11 -37.16
C THR A 556 13.76 -24.29 -38.44
N VAL A 557 12.71 -23.72 -39.04
CA VAL A 557 12.81 -22.89 -40.25
C VAL A 557 12.88 -21.42 -39.84
N LYS A 558 13.99 -20.74 -40.15
CA LYS A 558 14.22 -19.31 -39.86
C LYS A 558 13.37 -18.43 -40.78
N ASN A 559 13.55 -18.57 -42.10
CA ASN A 559 12.81 -17.85 -43.13
C ASN A 559 12.83 -18.64 -44.45
N ILE A 560 11.96 -18.24 -45.38
CA ILE A 560 11.83 -18.83 -46.72
C ILE A 560 11.78 -17.72 -47.76
N SER A 561 12.52 -17.87 -48.85
CA SER A 561 12.54 -16.94 -49.97
C SER A 561 12.34 -17.67 -51.30
N GLN A 562 11.71 -16.99 -52.26
CA GLN A 562 11.46 -17.49 -53.60
C GLN A 562 12.07 -16.50 -54.59
N SER A 563 12.86 -16.99 -55.55
CA SER A 563 13.38 -16.22 -56.68
C SER A 563 13.07 -16.93 -58.00
N ILE A 564 12.93 -16.16 -59.08
CA ILE A 564 12.65 -16.68 -60.43
C ILE A 564 13.76 -16.14 -61.33
N GLU A 565 14.54 -17.03 -61.93
CA GLU A 565 15.65 -16.68 -62.83
C GLU A 565 15.44 -17.43 -64.16
N GLY A 566 15.01 -16.70 -65.19
CA GLY A 566 14.68 -17.26 -66.50
C GLY A 566 13.62 -18.36 -66.42
N ASP A 567 13.95 -19.54 -66.94
CA ASP A 567 13.05 -20.70 -67.02
C ASP A 567 12.98 -21.53 -65.72
N PHE A 568 13.61 -21.07 -64.63
CA PHE A 568 13.64 -21.80 -63.36
C PHE A 568 13.14 -20.96 -62.19
N THR A 569 12.41 -21.62 -61.27
CA THR A 569 12.03 -21.08 -59.97
C THR A 569 12.90 -21.72 -58.89
N TYR A 570 13.43 -20.90 -57.99
CA TYR A 570 14.20 -21.32 -56.83
C TYR A 570 13.42 -21.06 -55.53
N LEU A 571 13.41 -22.05 -54.64
CA LEU A 571 12.86 -21.93 -53.29
C LEU A 571 13.98 -22.20 -52.28
N ARG A 572 14.36 -21.18 -51.51
CA ARG A 572 15.37 -21.28 -50.47
C ARG A 572 14.71 -21.32 -49.10
N ILE A 573 15.00 -22.36 -48.33
CA ILE A 573 14.56 -22.54 -46.95
C ILE A 573 15.78 -22.41 -46.05
N ASN A 574 15.82 -21.38 -45.21
CA ASN A 574 16.89 -21.18 -44.25
C ASN A 574 16.45 -21.74 -42.89
N PHE A 575 17.33 -22.49 -42.23
CA PHE A 575 17.05 -23.12 -40.94
C PHE A 575 17.68 -22.36 -39.78
N SER A 576 17.00 -22.39 -38.64
CA SER A 576 17.47 -21.86 -37.37
C SER A 576 18.65 -22.69 -36.88
N ARG A 577 19.82 -22.07 -36.81
CA ARG A 577 21.04 -22.65 -36.26
C ARG A 577 21.46 -21.85 -35.02
N PRO A 578 22.04 -22.47 -33.98
CA PRO A 578 22.65 -21.73 -32.89
C PRO A 578 23.91 -21.04 -33.43
N VAL A 579 23.76 -19.80 -33.91
CA VAL A 579 24.89 -18.92 -34.19
C VAL A 579 25.44 -18.45 -32.85
N SER A 580 26.76 -18.34 -32.72
CA SER A 580 27.49 -17.94 -31.50
C SER A 580 26.97 -16.64 -30.82
N ALA A 581 26.12 -15.84 -31.50
CA ALA A 581 25.51 -14.62 -30.95
C ALA A 581 24.15 -14.83 -30.23
N MET A 582 23.51 -16.01 -30.33
CA MET A 582 22.24 -16.34 -29.63
C MET A 582 22.45 -17.21 -28.37
N VAL A 583 23.55 -17.01 -27.65
CA VAL A 583 23.82 -17.61 -26.32
C VAL A 583 23.04 -16.88 -25.21
N LYS A 584 21.85 -16.33 -25.50
CA LYS A 584 21.03 -15.65 -24.48
C LYS A 584 20.13 -16.58 -23.66
N ASN A 585 19.97 -17.84 -24.08
CA ASN A 585 19.30 -18.88 -23.28
C ASN A 585 20.26 -20.07 -23.07
N LYS A 586 21.17 -19.96 -22.09
CA LYS A 586 22.16 -21.01 -21.77
C LYS A 586 21.52 -22.37 -21.44
N ASP A 587 20.28 -22.41 -20.96
CA ASP A 587 19.74 -23.63 -20.33
C ASP A 587 18.99 -24.60 -21.25
N SER A 588 18.57 -24.18 -22.46
CA SER A 588 17.84 -25.08 -23.40
C SER A 588 18.67 -25.63 -24.55
N THR A 589 19.81 -24.98 -24.85
CA THR A 589 20.68 -25.30 -25.98
C THR A 589 21.94 -26.08 -25.59
N ALA A 590 22.20 -26.27 -24.29
CA ALA A 590 23.34 -27.05 -23.81
C ALA A 590 23.32 -28.49 -24.34
N ALA A 591 22.13 -29.09 -24.51
CA ALA A 591 21.97 -30.46 -25.03
C ALA A 591 22.33 -30.63 -26.52
N PHE A 592 22.47 -29.53 -27.26
CA PHE A 592 22.69 -29.56 -28.72
C PHE A 592 23.95 -28.79 -29.17
N GLN A 593 24.79 -28.33 -28.23
CA GLN A 593 26.11 -27.77 -28.56
C GLN A 593 27.00 -28.84 -29.21
N GLY A 594 27.62 -28.52 -30.35
CA GLY A 594 28.52 -29.42 -31.08
C GLY A 594 27.88 -30.35 -32.12
N LEU A 595 26.57 -30.22 -32.39
CA LEU A 595 25.91 -30.99 -33.46
C LEU A 595 26.04 -30.32 -34.84
N LEU A 596 25.93 -31.13 -35.90
CA LEU A 596 25.88 -30.65 -37.29
C LEU A 596 24.47 -30.14 -37.60
N TYR A 597 24.37 -28.90 -38.08
CA TYR A 597 23.12 -28.25 -38.46
C TYR A 597 23.05 -27.98 -39.96
N VAL A 598 21.87 -28.13 -40.53
CA VAL A 598 21.58 -27.65 -41.88
C VAL A 598 21.43 -26.12 -41.83
N LYS A 599 22.17 -25.39 -42.66
CA LYS A 599 22.05 -23.93 -42.77
C LYS A 599 20.86 -23.55 -43.66
N GLU A 600 20.83 -24.09 -44.86
CA GLU A 600 19.86 -23.76 -45.89
C GLU A 600 19.68 -24.92 -46.87
N LEU A 601 18.51 -25.01 -47.49
CA LEU A 601 18.21 -25.89 -48.61
C LEU A 601 17.64 -25.06 -49.75
N THR A 602 18.17 -25.25 -50.95
CA THR A 602 17.68 -24.56 -52.15
C THR A 602 17.15 -25.59 -53.15
N PHE A 603 15.88 -25.44 -53.52
CA PHE A 603 15.20 -26.28 -54.49
C PHE A 603 15.01 -25.51 -55.78
N ARG A 604 15.14 -26.21 -56.92
CA ARG A 604 14.98 -25.63 -58.26
C ARG A 604 13.99 -26.46 -59.06
N SER A 605 13.03 -25.81 -59.71
CA SER A 605 12.08 -26.45 -60.64
C SER A 605 11.91 -25.62 -61.91
N SER A 606 11.60 -26.28 -63.03
CA SER A 606 11.41 -25.60 -64.32
C SER A 606 10.01 -24.97 -64.41
N ASN A 607 9.94 -23.81 -65.07
CA ASN A 607 8.73 -23.09 -65.42
C ASN A 607 8.16 -23.54 -66.79
N LEU A 608 8.87 -24.43 -67.50
CA LEU A 608 8.45 -24.95 -68.79
C LEU A 608 7.35 -26.00 -68.59
N LYS A 609 6.32 -25.93 -69.43
CA LYS A 609 5.15 -26.79 -69.39
C LYS A 609 5.26 -27.85 -70.49
N GLU A 610 5.29 -29.12 -70.12
CA GLU A 610 5.25 -30.23 -71.08
C GLU A 610 3.82 -30.41 -71.66
N PRO A 611 3.66 -30.80 -72.94
CA PRO A 611 2.35 -30.98 -73.55
C PRO A 611 1.52 -32.08 -72.85
N GLY A 612 0.46 -31.68 -72.14
CA GLY A 612 -0.46 -32.60 -71.45
C GLY A 612 -0.57 -32.37 -69.93
N GLU A 613 0.36 -31.63 -69.32
CA GLU A 613 0.25 -31.20 -67.93
C GLU A 613 -0.61 -29.93 -67.80
N LEU A 614 -1.30 -29.73 -66.68
CA LEU A 614 -2.17 -28.57 -66.45
C LEU A 614 -1.36 -27.37 -65.92
N ASP A 615 -0.42 -27.63 -65.00
CA ASP A 615 0.39 -26.62 -64.32
C ASP A 615 1.89 -26.91 -64.53
N PRO A 616 2.75 -25.88 -64.58
CA PRO A 616 4.20 -26.08 -64.64
C PRO A 616 4.72 -26.72 -63.34
N PRO A 617 5.79 -27.53 -63.38
CA PRO A 617 6.39 -28.13 -62.19
C PRO A 617 6.83 -27.12 -61.10
N SER A 618 7.01 -25.85 -61.45
CA SER A 618 7.28 -24.77 -60.49
C SER A 618 6.08 -24.31 -59.67
N ALA A 619 4.85 -24.69 -60.05
CA ALA A 619 3.63 -24.38 -59.30
C ALA A 619 3.67 -24.96 -57.89
N ASN A 620 4.21 -26.17 -57.73
CA ASN A 620 4.41 -26.83 -56.44
C ASN A 620 5.32 -26.02 -55.50
N LEU A 621 6.45 -25.48 -56.00
CA LEU A 621 7.35 -24.64 -55.20
C LEU A 621 6.67 -23.33 -54.77
N ARG A 622 5.88 -22.73 -55.66
CA ARG A 622 5.13 -21.50 -55.38
C ARG A 622 4.03 -21.75 -54.34
N GLU A 623 3.28 -22.84 -54.47
CA GLU A 623 2.23 -23.20 -53.51
C GLU A 623 2.83 -23.55 -52.14
N ALA A 624 3.95 -24.27 -52.11
CA ALA A 624 4.68 -24.58 -50.89
C ALA A 624 5.16 -23.31 -50.17
N TYR A 625 5.66 -22.31 -50.89
CA TYR A 625 6.05 -21.02 -50.32
C TYR A 625 4.90 -20.34 -49.55
N PHE A 626 3.73 -20.20 -50.17
CA PHE A 626 2.57 -19.58 -49.53
C PHE A 626 2.07 -20.37 -48.32
N LYS A 627 1.95 -21.69 -48.46
CA LYS A 627 1.49 -22.56 -47.37
C LYS A 627 2.48 -22.57 -46.19
N ILE A 628 3.80 -22.56 -46.43
CA ILE A 628 4.81 -22.48 -45.35
C ILE A 628 4.71 -21.13 -44.64
N LYS A 629 4.55 -20.02 -45.37
CA LYS A 629 4.37 -18.69 -44.77
C LYS A 629 3.08 -18.59 -43.94
N GLU A 630 1.98 -19.16 -44.41
CA GLU A 630 0.71 -19.22 -43.68
C GLU A 630 0.87 -19.96 -42.35
N VAL A 631 1.50 -21.15 -42.37
CA VAL A 631 1.76 -21.94 -41.15
C VAL A 631 2.74 -21.24 -40.22
N GLN A 632 3.78 -20.58 -40.74
CA GLN A 632 4.69 -19.76 -39.92
C GLN A 632 3.96 -18.62 -39.22
N LYS A 633 3.07 -17.90 -39.93
CA LYS A 633 2.27 -16.82 -39.35
C LYS A 633 1.33 -17.34 -38.27
N ALA A 634 0.63 -18.44 -38.53
CA ALA A 634 -0.27 -19.08 -37.56
C ALA A 634 0.48 -19.60 -36.32
N PHE A 635 1.65 -20.22 -36.52
CA PHE A 635 2.48 -20.73 -35.43
C PHE A 635 3.05 -19.60 -34.57
N LYS A 636 3.62 -18.55 -35.18
CA LYS A 636 4.11 -17.36 -34.45
C LYS A 636 2.99 -16.67 -33.67
N ALA A 637 1.78 -16.58 -34.23
CA ALA A 637 0.62 -16.03 -33.54
C ALA A 637 0.26 -16.87 -32.30
N ARG A 638 0.20 -18.20 -32.44
CA ARG A 638 -0.07 -19.13 -31.34
C ARG A 638 1.02 -19.12 -30.27
N GLU A 639 2.30 -19.04 -30.66
CA GLU A 639 3.43 -18.97 -29.74
C GLU A 639 3.45 -17.64 -28.98
N THR A 640 3.16 -16.54 -29.68
CA THR A 640 3.01 -15.21 -29.05
C THR A 640 1.86 -15.23 -28.04
N GLU A 641 0.70 -15.79 -28.41
CA GLU A 641 -0.45 -15.94 -27.51
C GLU A 641 -0.14 -16.86 -26.31
N ALA A 642 0.58 -17.96 -26.53
CA ALA A 642 0.98 -18.87 -25.46
C ALA A 642 2.00 -18.21 -24.51
N ARG A 643 2.95 -17.45 -25.05
CA ARG A 643 3.92 -16.65 -24.28
C ARG A 643 3.22 -15.54 -23.52
N ASP A 644 2.21 -14.90 -24.11
CA ASP A 644 1.44 -13.85 -23.45
C ASP A 644 0.54 -14.44 -22.34
N LYS A 645 0.10 -15.69 -22.47
CA LYS A 645 -0.57 -16.46 -21.40
C LYS A 645 0.39 -16.96 -20.31
N GLN A 646 1.67 -17.18 -20.64
CA GLN A 646 2.70 -17.58 -19.69
C GLN A 646 3.09 -16.37 -18.82
N GLY A 647 2.84 -16.46 -17.51
CA GLY A 647 3.10 -15.38 -16.55
C GLY A 647 1.86 -14.63 -16.07
N ILE A 648 0.66 -15.00 -16.54
CA ILE A 648 -0.59 -14.46 -16.02
C ILE A 648 -0.95 -15.20 -14.74
N VAL A 649 -0.91 -14.48 -13.62
CA VAL A 649 -1.45 -14.95 -12.34
C VAL A 649 -2.97 -14.98 -12.48
N GLN A 650 -3.57 -16.16 -12.32
CA GLN A 650 -5.03 -16.28 -12.35
C GLN A 650 -5.59 -15.58 -11.11
N GLN A 651 -6.26 -14.45 -11.32
CA GLN A 651 -6.87 -13.69 -10.23
C GLN A 651 -8.00 -14.46 -9.55
N ASP A 652 -8.22 -14.14 -8.27
CA ASP A 652 -9.38 -14.58 -7.52
C ASP A 652 -10.69 -14.12 -8.15
N ARG A 653 -11.78 -14.84 -7.87
CA ARG A 653 -13.12 -14.45 -8.36
C ARG A 653 -13.67 -13.29 -7.56
N LEU A 654 -14.21 -12.28 -8.26
CA LEU A 654 -14.87 -11.14 -7.64
C LEU A 654 -16.14 -11.55 -6.88
N ILE A 655 -16.23 -11.14 -5.60
CA ILE A 655 -17.36 -11.39 -4.71
C ILE A 655 -18.34 -10.24 -4.84
N ILE A 656 -19.48 -10.50 -5.46
CA ILE A 656 -20.49 -9.49 -5.77
C ILE A 656 -21.27 -9.12 -4.50
N CYS A 657 -21.15 -7.86 -4.06
CA CYS A 657 -22.05 -7.29 -3.06
C CYS A 657 -23.49 -7.16 -3.61
N THR A 658 -24.45 -7.85 -3.00
CA THR A 658 -25.90 -7.76 -3.35
C THR A 658 -26.63 -6.60 -2.68
N ASN A 659 -25.95 -5.78 -1.87
CA ASN A 659 -26.56 -4.64 -1.18
C ASN A 659 -26.86 -3.50 -2.17
N ARG A 660 -28.00 -2.82 -1.99
CA ARG A 660 -28.50 -1.75 -2.89
C ARG A 660 -27.68 -0.44 -2.84
N VAL A 661 -26.67 -0.33 -1.96
CA VAL A 661 -25.92 0.90 -1.66
C VAL A 661 -24.45 0.78 -2.09
N ASN A 662 -24.16 0.10 -3.20
CA ASN A 662 -22.79 0.04 -3.70
C ASN A 662 -22.44 1.34 -4.45
N PRO A 663 -21.23 1.92 -4.24
CA PRO A 663 -20.76 3.05 -5.04
C PRO A 663 -20.70 2.67 -6.51
N ARG A 664 -21.29 3.49 -7.37
CA ARG A 664 -21.30 3.31 -8.82
C ARG A 664 -21.00 4.63 -9.51
N LEU A 665 -20.22 4.58 -10.58
CA LEU A 665 -19.92 5.73 -11.43
C LEU A 665 -20.31 5.38 -12.87
N LYS A 666 -21.18 6.20 -13.46
CA LYS A 666 -21.78 5.98 -14.79
C LYS A 666 -21.06 6.82 -15.84
N ASP A 667 -21.32 6.50 -17.11
CA ASP A 667 -20.85 7.25 -18.28
C ASP A 667 -19.31 7.33 -18.37
N LEU A 668 -18.68 6.19 -18.08
CA LEU A 668 -17.23 6.02 -18.13
C LEU A 668 -16.81 5.25 -19.38
N PHE A 669 -15.79 5.75 -20.07
CA PHE A 669 -15.04 5.00 -21.05
C PHE A 669 -13.89 4.25 -20.38
N ILE A 670 -13.49 3.13 -20.97
CA ILE A 670 -12.37 2.32 -20.49
C ILE A 670 -11.20 2.35 -21.49
N ARG A 671 -9.99 2.49 -20.99
CA ARG A 671 -8.71 2.39 -21.71
C ARG A 671 -7.84 1.33 -21.03
N PRO A 672 -7.25 0.38 -21.76
CA PRO A 672 -7.44 0.13 -23.19
C PRO A 672 -8.89 -0.28 -23.51
N SER A 673 -9.32 -0.13 -24.77
CA SER A 673 -10.71 -0.44 -25.16
C SER A 673 -10.93 -1.93 -25.37
N ILE A 674 -12.08 -2.45 -24.91
CA ILE A 674 -12.42 -3.89 -24.98
C ILE A 674 -12.67 -4.30 -26.44
N VAL A 675 -13.26 -3.38 -27.19
CA VAL A 675 -13.62 -3.51 -28.60
C VAL A 675 -13.08 -2.28 -29.33
N THR A 676 -12.83 -2.40 -30.63
CA THR A 676 -12.35 -1.30 -31.49
C THR A 676 -13.22 -0.04 -31.41
N LYS A 677 -14.53 -0.20 -31.13
CA LYS A 677 -15.45 0.93 -30.92
C LYS A 677 -15.49 1.32 -29.44
N ARG A 678 -15.37 2.62 -29.17
CA ARG A 678 -15.53 3.19 -27.83
C ARG A 678 -16.96 2.99 -27.34
N ILE A 679 -17.13 2.32 -26.21
CA ILE A 679 -18.43 2.06 -25.57
C ILE A 679 -18.33 2.56 -24.14
N SER A 680 -19.35 3.31 -23.68
CA SER A 680 -19.45 3.74 -22.30
C SER A 680 -19.96 2.60 -21.40
N GLY A 681 -19.75 2.75 -20.10
CA GLY A 681 -20.11 1.75 -19.11
C GLY A 681 -20.21 2.34 -17.71
N THR A 682 -20.47 1.46 -16.76
CA THR A 682 -20.58 1.79 -15.34
C THR A 682 -19.51 1.05 -14.56
N LEU A 683 -18.77 1.76 -13.71
CA LEU A 683 -17.84 1.19 -12.75
C LEU A 683 -18.54 0.97 -11.41
N GLU A 684 -18.49 -0.26 -10.91
CA GLU A 684 -19.13 -0.70 -9.68
C GLU A 684 -18.09 -1.23 -8.69
N VAL A 685 -18.30 -0.95 -7.41
CA VAL A 685 -17.42 -1.39 -6.33
C VAL A 685 -18.06 -2.57 -5.60
N HIS A 686 -17.26 -3.60 -5.34
CA HIS A 686 -17.66 -4.82 -4.64
C HIS A 686 -16.70 -5.11 -3.47
N SER A 687 -16.93 -6.20 -2.70
CA SER A 687 -16.18 -6.49 -1.47
C SER A 687 -14.67 -6.60 -1.67
N ASN A 688 -14.24 -7.17 -2.80
CA ASN A 688 -12.83 -7.49 -3.05
C ASN A 688 -12.30 -6.92 -4.38
N GLY A 689 -13.03 -6.02 -5.04
CA GLY A 689 -12.58 -5.41 -6.29
C GLY A 689 -13.60 -4.51 -6.98
N PHE A 690 -13.21 -4.00 -8.14
CA PHE A 690 -14.05 -3.26 -9.07
C PHE A 690 -14.62 -4.17 -10.15
N ARG A 691 -15.82 -3.85 -10.62
CA ARG A 691 -16.40 -4.39 -11.85
C ARG A 691 -16.79 -3.26 -12.78
N TYR A 692 -16.23 -3.27 -13.98
CA TYR A 692 -16.72 -2.43 -15.06
C TYR A 692 -17.72 -3.21 -15.90
N LEU A 693 -18.91 -2.64 -16.09
CA LEU A 693 -19.97 -3.18 -16.92
C LEU A 693 -20.18 -2.25 -18.12
N SER A 694 -19.83 -2.73 -19.31
CA SER A 694 -20.14 -2.04 -20.56
C SER A 694 -21.65 -2.07 -20.84
N PHE A 695 -22.19 -1.07 -21.55
CA PHE A 695 -23.57 -1.12 -22.05
C PHE A 695 -23.86 -2.34 -22.94
N ARG A 696 -22.83 -2.96 -23.55
CA ARG A 696 -22.97 -4.20 -24.33
C ARG A 696 -23.09 -5.47 -23.45
N GLY A 697 -22.79 -5.36 -22.16
CA GLY A 697 -22.77 -6.48 -21.22
C GLY A 697 -21.39 -7.11 -21.00
N ASP A 698 -20.34 -6.55 -21.61
CA ASP A 698 -18.95 -6.94 -21.34
C ASP A 698 -18.56 -6.58 -19.90
N LYS A 699 -17.87 -7.49 -19.22
CA LYS A 699 -17.51 -7.37 -17.79
C LYS A 699 -15.99 -7.42 -17.64
N VAL A 700 -15.44 -6.46 -16.91
CA VAL A 700 -14.03 -6.45 -16.52
C VAL A 700 -13.95 -6.39 -15.00
N ASP A 701 -13.34 -7.39 -14.41
CA ASP A 701 -13.17 -7.51 -12.96
C ASP A 701 -11.72 -7.17 -12.60
N ILE A 702 -11.53 -6.29 -11.60
CA ILE A 702 -10.21 -5.84 -11.14
C ILE A 702 -10.18 -5.96 -9.61
N MET A 703 -9.34 -6.85 -9.10
CA MET A 703 -9.26 -7.15 -7.67
C MET A 703 -8.41 -6.12 -6.92
N PHE A 704 -8.78 -5.78 -5.68
CA PHE A 704 -8.05 -4.77 -4.89
C PHE A 704 -6.60 -5.18 -4.58
N ASN A 705 -6.36 -6.48 -4.34
CA ASN A 705 -5.02 -7.00 -4.04
C ASN A 705 -4.02 -6.80 -5.22
N ASN A 706 -4.53 -6.81 -6.45
CA ASN A 706 -3.74 -6.65 -7.66
C ASN A 706 -3.48 -5.19 -8.02
N ILE A 707 -4.14 -4.22 -7.37
CA ILE A 707 -3.88 -2.81 -7.61
C ILE A 707 -2.58 -2.44 -6.88
N LYS A 708 -1.62 -1.88 -7.61
CA LYS A 708 -0.38 -1.34 -7.07
C LYS A 708 -0.56 0.12 -6.69
N HIS A 709 -1.04 0.92 -7.63
CA HIS A 709 -1.31 2.35 -7.45
C HIS A 709 -2.66 2.70 -8.07
N ALA A 710 -3.43 3.53 -7.37
CA ALA A 710 -4.67 4.09 -7.89
C ALA A 710 -4.54 5.62 -7.91
N PHE A 711 -4.88 6.23 -9.04
CA PHE A 711 -4.79 7.67 -9.23
C PHE A 711 -6.14 8.26 -9.60
N PHE A 712 -6.41 9.45 -9.10
CA PHE A 712 -7.52 10.28 -9.50
C PHE A 712 -6.99 11.60 -10.07
N GLN A 713 -7.28 11.86 -11.34
CA GLN A 713 -6.91 13.09 -12.03
C GLN A 713 -8.16 13.94 -12.29
N PRO A 714 -8.26 15.15 -11.70
CA PRO A 714 -9.37 16.06 -11.95
C PRO A 714 -9.27 16.69 -13.35
N CYS A 715 -10.38 17.21 -13.89
CA CYS A 715 -10.41 17.89 -15.19
C CYS A 715 -9.94 19.37 -15.13
N ASP A 716 -8.95 19.66 -14.29
CA ASP A 716 -8.45 21.02 -14.07
C ASP A 716 -7.43 21.37 -15.17
N ASN A 717 -7.89 22.13 -16.18
CA ASN A 717 -7.17 22.45 -17.42
C ASN A 717 -6.87 21.23 -18.32
N GLU A 718 -7.61 20.14 -18.14
CA GLU A 718 -7.53 18.92 -18.95
C GLU A 718 -8.88 18.60 -19.59
N MET A 719 -8.86 17.98 -20.78
CA MET A 719 -10.07 17.60 -21.51
C MET A 719 -10.74 16.32 -20.95
N ILE A 720 -10.09 15.63 -20.03
CA ILE A 720 -10.59 14.38 -19.46
C ILE A 720 -10.48 14.39 -17.94
N ILE A 721 -11.48 13.83 -17.28
CA ILE A 721 -11.43 13.41 -15.88
C ILE A 721 -11.25 11.90 -15.85
N LEU A 722 -10.33 11.40 -15.03
CA LEU A 722 -10.01 9.96 -15.03
C LEU A 722 -9.68 9.39 -13.67
N ILE A 723 -9.87 8.07 -13.58
CA ILE A 723 -9.39 7.18 -12.53
C ILE A 723 -8.46 6.17 -13.21
N HIS A 724 -7.19 6.14 -12.80
CA HIS A 724 -6.19 5.21 -13.33
C HIS A 724 -5.86 4.15 -12.29
N LEU A 725 -5.85 2.89 -12.69
CA LEU A 725 -5.41 1.75 -11.87
C LEU A 725 -4.18 1.12 -12.52
N ASN A 726 -3.05 1.21 -11.84
CA ASN A 726 -1.82 0.50 -12.18
C ASN A 726 -1.79 -0.83 -11.42
N LEU A 727 -1.66 -1.94 -12.13
CA LEU A 727 -1.74 -3.30 -11.59
C LEU A 727 -0.35 -3.89 -11.34
N LYS A 728 -0.26 -4.78 -10.35
CA LYS A 728 0.95 -5.57 -10.04
C LYS A 728 1.15 -6.65 -11.11
N ASP A 729 0.12 -7.47 -11.32
CA ASP A 729 0.09 -8.52 -12.32
C ASP A 729 -0.73 -8.10 -13.54
N SER A 730 -0.21 -8.38 -14.74
CA SER A 730 -0.89 -8.11 -15.99
C SER A 730 -2.20 -8.90 -16.09
N ILE A 731 -3.27 -8.21 -16.47
CA ILE A 731 -4.54 -8.87 -16.79
C ILE A 731 -4.72 -8.98 -18.30
N MET A 732 -5.41 -10.04 -18.74
CA MET A 732 -5.86 -10.13 -20.13
C MET A 732 -7.04 -9.19 -20.33
N PHE A 733 -6.85 -8.22 -21.21
CA PHE A 733 -7.88 -7.30 -21.62
C PHE A 733 -8.17 -7.52 -23.11
N GLY A 734 -9.25 -8.24 -23.40
CA GLY A 734 -9.51 -8.75 -24.76
C GLY A 734 -8.42 -9.74 -25.21
N LYS A 735 -7.61 -9.33 -26.21
CA LYS A 735 -6.48 -10.13 -26.74
C LYS A 735 -5.10 -9.65 -26.27
N LYS A 736 -4.99 -8.49 -25.61
CA LYS A 736 -3.71 -7.90 -25.18
C LYS A 736 -3.55 -7.99 -23.65
N LYS A 737 -2.32 -8.19 -23.18
CA LYS A 737 -1.97 -8.12 -21.75
C LYS A 737 -1.68 -6.68 -21.36
N THR A 738 -2.26 -6.20 -20.27
CA THR A 738 -2.15 -4.79 -19.87
C THR A 738 -1.99 -4.69 -18.36
N ASN A 739 -1.09 -3.81 -17.91
CA ASN A 739 -0.90 -3.47 -16.50
C ASN A 739 -1.69 -2.23 -16.08
N ASP A 740 -2.01 -1.38 -17.04
CA ASP A 740 -2.64 -0.09 -16.80
C ASP A 740 -4.08 -0.11 -17.33
N VAL A 741 -5.01 0.27 -16.46
CA VAL A 741 -6.43 0.38 -16.79
C VAL A 741 -6.94 1.75 -16.34
N GLN A 742 -7.56 2.47 -17.25
CA GLN A 742 -8.11 3.80 -17.03
C GLN A 742 -9.61 3.84 -17.26
N PHE A 743 -10.31 4.55 -16.38
CA PHE A 743 -11.71 4.91 -16.52
C PHE A 743 -11.82 6.42 -16.63
N TYR A 744 -12.40 6.93 -17.72
CA TYR A 744 -12.40 8.37 -17.97
C TYR A 744 -13.70 8.86 -18.61
N THR A 745 -13.96 10.15 -18.46
CA THR A 745 -15.03 10.89 -19.12
C THR A 745 -14.42 12.14 -19.77
N GLU A 746 -14.82 12.46 -20.99
CA GLU A 746 -14.38 13.66 -21.70
C GLU A 746 -15.24 14.86 -21.28
N VAL A 747 -14.60 15.99 -21.00
CA VAL A 747 -15.22 17.24 -20.57
C VAL A 747 -14.95 18.29 -21.65
N GLY A 748 -15.93 18.48 -22.53
CA GLY A 748 -15.86 19.44 -23.64
C GLY A 748 -15.91 18.75 -25.01
N GLU A 749 -16.71 19.32 -25.91
CA GLU A 749 -16.76 18.95 -27.32
C GLU A 749 -16.14 20.13 -28.10
N ILE A 750 -15.14 19.87 -28.95
CA ILE A 750 -14.66 20.90 -29.87
C ILE A 750 -15.82 21.14 -30.85
N THR A 751 -16.69 22.11 -30.54
CA THR A 751 -17.79 22.49 -31.41
C THR A 751 -17.23 23.30 -32.60
N THR A 752 -16.53 22.66 -33.52
CA THR A 752 -16.27 23.21 -34.85
C THR A 752 -17.54 23.11 -35.68
N ASP A 753 -18.57 23.87 -35.29
CA ASP A 753 -19.74 24.09 -36.11
C ASP A 753 -19.41 25.23 -37.07
N LEU A 754 -18.59 24.96 -38.09
CA LEU A 754 -18.14 25.91 -39.13
C LEU A 754 -19.29 26.35 -40.08
N GLY A 755 -20.55 26.12 -39.70
CA GLY A 755 -21.69 26.14 -40.62
C GLY A 755 -22.73 27.24 -40.46
N ARG A 756 -22.68 28.13 -39.45
CA ARG A 756 -23.70 29.19 -39.31
C ARG A 756 -23.16 30.52 -38.76
N TYR A 757 -22.93 31.46 -39.68
CA TYR A 757 -22.89 32.87 -39.36
C TYR A 757 -24.26 33.35 -38.90
N GLY A 758 -24.34 33.80 -37.64
CA GLY A 758 -25.47 34.54 -37.09
C GLY A 758 -25.20 34.85 -35.63
N SER A 759 -24.63 36.04 -35.38
CA SER A 759 -24.41 36.66 -34.06
C SER A 759 -24.55 35.72 -32.85
N ARG A 760 -23.50 34.97 -32.52
CA ARG A 760 -23.27 34.59 -31.13
C ARG A 760 -23.04 35.90 -30.37
N SER A 761 -23.99 36.27 -29.54
CA SER A 761 -23.84 37.40 -28.63
C SER A 761 -22.78 37.01 -27.60
N ASP A 762 -21.93 37.93 -27.15
CA ASP A 762 -21.00 37.72 -26.03
C ASP A 762 -21.70 37.08 -24.80
N ARG A 763 -23.03 37.27 -24.69
CA ARG A 763 -23.89 36.61 -23.71
C ARG A 763 -23.96 35.09 -23.86
N ASP A 764 -24.12 34.57 -25.08
CA ASP A 764 -24.26 33.14 -25.34
C ASP A 764 -22.92 32.40 -25.15
N ASP A 765 -21.82 33.06 -25.50
CA ASP A 765 -20.46 32.54 -25.26
C ASP A 765 -20.15 32.51 -23.75
N LEU A 766 -20.57 33.53 -23.00
CA LEU A 766 -20.45 33.55 -21.54
C LEU A 766 -21.32 32.46 -20.87
N TYR A 767 -22.54 32.21 -21.37
CA TYR A 767 -23.39 31.11 -20.88
C TYR A 767 -22.80 29.74 -21.19
N ALA A 768 -22.20 29.55 -22.37
CA ALA A 768 -21.53 28.31 -22.74
C ALA A 768 -20.31 28.04 -21.84
N GLU A 769 -19.50 29.07 -21.57
CA GLU A 769 -18.34 28.97 -20.67
C GLU A 769 -18.77 28.69 -19.21
N GLN A 770 -19.86 29.32 -18.74
CA GLN A 770 -20.43 29.04 -17.42
C GLN A 770 -20.96 27.60 -17.32
N ALA A 771 -21.69 27.13 -18.34
CA ALA A 771 -22.19 25.75 -18.37
C ALA A 771 -21.06 24.72 -18.39
N GLU A 772 -19.96 25.00 -19.09
CA GLU A 772 -18.77 24.15 -19.09
C GLU A 772 -18.09 24.11 -17.71
N ARG A 773 -17.93 25.27 -17.05
CA ARG A 773 -17.39 25.35 -15.68
C ARG A 773 -18.27 24.61 -14.67
N GLU A 774 -19.59 24.75 -14.77
CA GLU A 774 -20.55 24.02 -13.93
C GLU A 774 -20.46 22.51 -14.16
N LEU A 775 -20.35 22.07 -15.42
CA LEU A 775 -20.16 20.65 -15.76
C LEU A 775 -18.86 20.09 -15.19
N ARG A 776 -17.74 20.80 -15.35
CA ARG A 776 -16.43 20.44 -14.78
C ARG A 776 -16.50 20.29 -13.26
N ASN A 777 -17.06 21.27 -12.57
CA ASN A 777 -17.22 21.23 -11.11
C ASN A 777 -18.11 20.07 -10.66
N LYS A 778 -19.21 19.81 -11.37
CA LYS A 778 -20.11 18.70 -11.09
C LYS A 778 -19.44 17.34 -11.28
N LEU A 779 -18.67 17.16 -12.34
CA LEU A 779 -17.92 15.93 -12.60
C LEU A 779 -16.79 15.72 -11.58
N ASN A 780 -16.00 16.75 -11.29
CA ASN A 780 -14.97 16.71 -10.27
C ASN A 780 -15.55 16.32 -8.89
N SER A 781 -16.69 16.91 -8.50
CA SER A 781 -17.38 16.56 -7.25
C SER A 781 -17.89 15.11 -7.25
N ALA A 782 -18.48 14.65 -8.36
CA ALA A 782 -19.00 13.28 -8.49
C ALA A 782 -17.88 12.22 -8.39
N PHE A 783 -16.75 12.43 -9.07
CA PHE A 783 -15.60 11.52 -9.03
C PHE A 783 -14.89 11.54 -7.67
N ARG A 784 -14.71 12.71 -7.05
CA ARG A 784 -14.16 12.82 -5.68
C ARG A 784 -15.05 12.06 -4.69
N SER A 785 -16.36 12.30 -4.74
CA SER A 785 -17.33 11.59 -3.90
C SER A 785 -17.33 10.07 -4.15
N PHE A 786 -17.04 9.62 -5.38
CA PHE A 786 -16.86 8.20 -5.67
C PHE A 786 -15.58 7.64 -5.04
N CYS A 787 -14.44 8.33 -5.17
CA CYS A 787 -13.17 7.93 -4.56
C CYS A 787 -13.29 7.85 -3.03
N ASP A 788 -13.87 8.86 -2.38
CA ASP A 788 -14.08 8.86 -0.92
C ASP A 788 -14.97 7.70 -0.45
N ARG A 789 -15.97 7.33 -1.24
CA ARG A 789 -16.82 6.16 -0.94
C ARG A 789 -16.06 4.85 -1.09
N VAL A 790 -15.19 4.73 -2.09
CA VAL A 790 -14.34 3.55 -2.29
C VAL A 790 -13.36 3.40 -1.12
N GLU A 791 -12.70 4.48 -0.72
CA GLU A 791 -11.75 4.48 0.41
C GLU A 791 -12.43 4.06 1.72
N LYS A 792 -13.68 4.49 1.94
CA LYS A 792 -14.51 4.04 3.07
C LYS A 792 -14.87 2.55 3.02
N VAL A 793 -15.26 2.03 1.85
CA VAL A 793 -15.61 0.59 1.70
C VAL A 793 -14.38 -0.30 1.84
N THR A 794 -13.22 0.19 1.42
CA THR A 794 -11.95 -0.55 1.46
C THR A 794 -11.18 -0.37 2.77
N ASN A 795 -11.69 0.42 3.73
CA ASN A 795 -10.98 0.81 4.96
C ASN A 795 -9.54 1.32 4.71
N GLY A 796 -9.33 2.03 3.60
CA GLY A 796 -8.01 2.54 3.21
C GLY A 796 -7.07 1.51 2.57
N ALA A 797 -7.56 0.33 2.15
CA ALA A 797 -6.73 -0.63 1.43
C ALA A 797 -6.35 -0.15 0.01
N VAL A 798 -7.18 0.70 -0.61
CA VAL A 798 -6.88 1.37 -1.89
C VAL A 798 -7.04 2.87 -1.68
N GLU A 799 -5.94 3.62 -1.77
CA GLU A 799 -5.92 5.08 -1.66
C GLU A 799 -5.78 5.70 -3.06
N PHE A 800 -6.55 6.76 -3.36
CA PHE A 800 -6.45 7.47 -4.63
C PHE A 800 -5.52 8.68 -4.51
N ASP A 801 -4.35 8.58 -5.14
CA ASP A 801 -3.39 9.68 -5.16
C ASP A 801 -3.74 10.69 -6.28
N THR A 802 -3.48 11.97 -6.05
CA THR A 802 -3.78 13.05 -7.02
C THR A 802 -2.47 13.70 -7.48
N PRO A 803 -2.19 13.74 -8.79
CA PRO A 803 -0.96 14.34 -9.30
C PRO A 803 -0.80 15.84 -8.96
N PHE A 804 0.42 16.23 -8.58
CA PHE A 804 0.79 17.60 -8.28
C PHE A 804 1.17 18.33 -9.57
N ARG A 805 0.21 19.04 -10.16
CA ARG A 805 0.43 19.79 -11.40
C ARG A 805 1.51 20.87 -11.29
N ASP A 806 1.62 21.53 -10.13
CA ASP A 806 2.57 22.65 -9.90
C ASP A 806 4.04 22.21 -9.97
N LEU A 807 4.31 20.94 -9.65
CA LEU A 807 5.65 20.34 -9.73
C LEU A 807 5.87 19.60 -11.07
N GLY A 808 4.89 19.67 -11.98
CA GLY A 808 4.94 18.97 -13.25
C GLY A 808 5.92 19.61 -14.24
N PHE A 809 6.53 18.79 -15.07
CA PHE A 809 7.45 19.24 -16.12
C PHE A 809 7.20 18.48 -17.42
N TYR A 810 7.53 19.10 -18.55
CA TYR A 810 7.39 18.47 -19.86
C TYR A 810 8.59 17.57 -20.16
N GLY A 811 8.31 16.39 -20.70
CA GLY A 811 9.33 15.42 -21.11
C GLY A 811 8.73 14.34 -22.00
N ALA A 812 9.57 13.55 -22.64
CA ALA A 812 9.18 12.55 -23.62
C ALA A 812 9.59 11.12 -23.19
N PRO A 813 8.76 10.42 -22.41
CA PRO A 813 8.99 9.03 -22.03
C PRO A 813 8.76 8.04 -23.19
N TYR A 814 7.79 8.33 -24.08
CA TYR A 814 7.44 7.50 -25.23
C TYR A 814 7.58 8.25 -26.56
N ARG A 815 8.65 9.05 -26.71
CA ARG A 815 8.96 9.90 -27.89
C ARG A 815 8.02 11.09 -28.13
N THR A 816 6.91 11.19 -27.42
CA THR A 816 6.01 12.35 -27.42
C THR A 816 6.23 13.20 -26.19
N SER A 817 6.31 14.53 -26.34
CA SER A 817 6.40 15.45 -25.21
C SER A 817 5.06 15.52 -24.48
N VAL A 818 5.07 15.16 -23.21
CA VAL A 818 3.90 15.08 -22.34
C VAL A 818 4.21 15.75 -21.00
N LEU A 819 3.17 16.18 -20.29
CA LEU A 819 3.32 16.75 -18.95
C LEU A 819 3.46 15.60 -17.93
N LEU A 820 4.67 15.40 -17.42
CA LEU A 820 4.90 14.49 -16.30
C LEU A 820 4.58 15.21 -14.99
N GLN A 821 3.79 14.56 -14.15
CA GLN A 821 3.33 15.11 -12.89
C GLN A 821 3.75 14.17 -11.76
N PRO A 822 4.49 14.65 -10.75
CA PRO A 822 4.80 13.84 -9.58
C PRO A 822 3.54 13.69 -8.71
N THR A 823 3.43 12.56 -8.03
CA THR A 823 2.43 12.28 -7.01
C THR A 823 3.15 12.05 -5.67
N SER A 824 2.46 11.51 -4.67
CA SER A 824 3.05 11.21 -3.36
C SER A 824 4.18 10.18 -3.42
N CYS A 825 4.11 9.23 -4.35
CA CYS A 825 5.06 8.11 -4.48
C CYS A 825 5.43 7.73 -5.93
N CYS A 826 4.85 8.38 -6.92
CA CYS A 826 5.08 8.06 -8.33
C CYS A 826 5.37 9.32 -9.17
N LEU A 827 6.08 9.15 -10.29
CA LEU A 827 6.08 10.10 -11.39
C LEU A 827 5.15 9.57 -12.47
N VAL A 828 4.12 10.33 -12.84
CA VAL A 828 3.07 9.83 -13.74
C VAL A 828 2.78 10.78 -14.89
N ASN A 829 2.36 10.20 -16.02
CA ASN A 829 1.56 10.87 -17.02
C ASN A 829 0.35 9.98 -17.32
N LEU A 830 -0.85 10.51 -17.02
CA LEU A 830 -2.12 9.80 -17.13
C LEU A 830 -3.02 10.36 -18.23
N THR A 831 -2.74 11.55 -18.75
CA THR A 831 -3.61 12.23 -19.72
C THR A 831 -3.52 11.59 -21.11
N ASP A 832 -2.29 11.25 -21.52
CA ASP A 832 -2.01 10.62 -22.80
C ASP A 832 -1.84 9.10 -22.68
N TRP A 833 -2.14 8.42 -23.79
CA TRP A 833 -1.97 6.98 -23.93
C TRP A 833 -0.86 6.68 -24.95
N PRO A 834 0.13 5.81 -24.64
CA PRO A 834 0.26 4.97 -23.45
C PRO A 834 0.66 5.77 -22.19
N THR A 835 0.14 5.33 -21.05
CA THR A 835 0.39 5.96 -19.75
C THR A 835 1.80 5.69 -19.27
N PHE A 836 2.39 6.69 -18.62
CA PHE A 836 3.68 6.54 -17.94
C PHE A 836 3.45 6.50 -16.44
N VAL A 837 3.82 5.41 -15.78
CA VAL A 837 3.73 5.29 -14.31
C VAL A 837 5.06 4.73 -13.80
N LEU A 838 5.79 5.56 -13.06
CA LEU A 838 7.07 5.21 -12.48
C LEU A 838 6.98 5.30 -10.95
N THR A 839 7.17 4.16 -10.28
CA THR A 839 7.17 4.10 -8.80
C THR A 839 8.53 4.54 -8.28
N LEU A 840 8.55 5.60 -7.47
CA LEU A 840 9.80 6.20 -6.97
C LEU A 840 10.55 5.26 -6.00
N ASP A 841 9.81 4.49 -5.20
CA ASP A 841 10.40 3.52 -4.26
C ASP A 841 11.22 2.41 -4.95
N GLU A 842 10.99 2.16 -6.24
CA GLU A 842 11.70 1.16 -7.04
C GLU A 842 12.91 1.72 -7.77
N VAL A 843 13.14 3.04 -7.70
CA VAL A 843 14.30 3.71 -8.30
C VAL A 843 15.48 3.59 -7.35
N GLU A 844 16.64 3.21 -7.89
CA GLU A 844 17.92 3.17 -7.17
C GLU A 844 18.65 4.51 -7.36
N LEU A 845 18.81 4.96 -8.61
CA LEU A 845 19.42 6.25 -8.92
C LEU A 845 18.88 6.83 -10.23
N VAL A 846 19.13 8.12 -10.41
CA VAL A 846 18.83 8.85 -11.64
C VAL A 846 20.11 9.35 -12.29
N HIS A 847 20.24 9.20 -13.60
CA HIS A 847 21.34 9.78 -14.36
C HIS A 847 20.79 10.79 -15.37
N PHE A 848 21.33 12.01 -15.34
CA PHE A 848 21.02 13.03 -16.32
C PHE A 848 22.05 12.97 -17.46
N GLU A 849 21.59 12.70 -18.67
CA GLU A 849 22.43 12.72 -19.87
C GLU A 849 22.27 14.03 -20.63
N ARG A 850 23.28 14.36 -21.43
CA ARG A 850 23.30 15.53 -22.31
C ARG A 850 23.15 16.84 -21.55
N VAL A 851 23.63 16.87 -20.30
CA VAL A 851 23.69 18.09 -19.49
C VAL A 851 24.87 18.92 -19.99
N HIS A 852 24.63 19.74 -21.01
CA HIS A 852 25.65 20.61 -21.59
C HIS A 852 25.08 21.98 -21.90
N PHE A 853 25.85 23.04 -21.66
CA PHE A 853 25.36 24.43 -21.76
C PHE A 853 24.81 24.82 -23.15
N GLN A 854 25.31 24.18 -24.21
CA GLN A 854 24.84 24.45 -25.59
C GLN A 854 23.53 23.74 -25.95
N LEU A 855 23.10 22.74 -25.16
CA LEU A 855 21.91 21.95 -25.44
C LEU A 855 20.69 22.56 -24.74
N LYS A 856 19.59 22.68 -25.49
CA LYS A 856 18.32 23.22 -24.97
C LYS A 856 17.52 22.20 -24.15
N HIS A 857 17.84 20.92 -24.33
CA HIS A 857 17.16 19.82 -23.68
C HIS A 857 18.19 18.80 -23.17
N PHE A 858 17.88 18.19 -22.02
CA PHE A 858 18.63 17.08 -21.44
C PHE A 858 17.71 15.86 -21.30
N ASP A 859 18.30 14.70 -21.02
CA ASP A 859 17.57 13.46 -20.76
C ASP A 859 17.74 13.00 -19.32
N CYS A 860 16.74 12.28 -18.82
CA CYS A 860 16.72 11.73 -17.48
C CYS A 860 16.49 10.22 -17.53
N ILE A 861 17.41 9.46 -16.96
CA ILE A 861 17.37 7.99 -16.93
C ILE A 861 17.14 7.53 -15.50
N PHE A 862 16.03 6.84 -15.28
CA PHE A 862 15.68 6.22 -14.01
C PHE A 862 16.16 4.77 -14.00
N ILE A 863 17.10 4.47 -13.12
CA ILE A 863 17.65 3.12 -12.93
C ILE A 863 16.93 2.47 -11.76
N PHE A 864 16.43 1.26 -11.96
CA PHE A 864 15.66 0.54 -10.95
C PHE A 864 16.55 -0.26 -10.00
N LYS A 865 16.03 -0.53 -8.80
CA LYS A 865 16.62 -1.41 -7.77
C LYS A 865 16.79 -2.85 -8.27
N ASP A 866 15.89 -3.28 -9.15
CA ASP A 866 15.99 -4.55 -9.86
C ASP A 866 16.74 -4.34 -11.17
N TYR A 867 18.00 -4.77 -11.22
CA TYR A 867 18.87 -4.61 -12.38
C TYR A 867 18.46 -5.45 -13.60
N SER A 868 17.55 -6.43 -13.43
CA SER A 868 16.99 -7.17 -14.55
C SER A 868 15.97 -6.35 -15.35
N ARG A 869 15.37 -5.33 -14.72
CA ARG A 869 14.42 -4.42 -15.35
C ARG A 869 15.17 -3.36 -16.16
N LYS A 870 14.72 -3.15 -17.41
CA LYS A 870 15.28 -2.09 -18.27
C LYS A 870 15.04 -0.70 -17.63
N PRO A 871 16.06 0.18 -17.58
CA PRO A 871 15.90 1.56 -17.12
C PRO A 871 14.83 2.32 -17.92
N ALA A 872 14.14 3.25 -17.27
CA ALA A 872 13.17 4.13 -17.92
C ALA A 872 13.83 5.45 -18.30
N MET A 873 13.66 5.87 -19.55
CA MET A 873 14.25 7.10 -20.08
C MET A 873 13.17 8.14 -20.37
N VAL A 874 13.32 9.35 -19.82
CA VAL A 874 12.51 10.52 -20.13
C VAL A 874 13.38 11.50 -20.91
N SER A 875 13.08 11.66 -22.19
CA SER A 875 13.89 12.49 -23.09
C SER A 875 13.36 13.92 -23.23
N ALA A 876 14.18 14.81 -23.81
CA ALA A 876 13.76 16.14 -24.24
C ALA A 876 13.25 17.07 -23.12
N ILE A 877 13.76 16.94 -21.89
CA ILE A 877 13.38 17.80 -20.77
C ILE A 877 14.04 19.18 -20.97
N PRO A 878 13.31 20.30 -20.87
CA PRO A 878 13.90 21.64 -21.05
C PRO A 878 15.00 21.97 -20.04
N GLN A 879 16.13 22.52 -20.51
CA GLN A 879 17.30 22.82 -19.66
C GLN A 879 17.00 23.74 -18.47
N HIS A 880 16.06 24.69 -18.62
CA HIS A 880 15.66 25.59 -17.52
C HIS A 880 14.96 24.86 -16.36
N MET A 881 14.46 23.64 -16.58
CA MET A 881 13.84 22.80 -15.55
C MET A 881 14.86 21.89 -14.84
N LEU A 882 16.14 21.90 -15.22
CA LEU A 882 17.16 21.01 -14.65
C LEU A 882 17.26 21.17 -13.13
N ASP A 883 17.36 22.40 -12.64
CA ASP A 883 17.45 22.68 -11.21
C ASP A 883 16.17 22.28 -10.46
N HIS A 884 14.99 22.52 -11.07
CA HIS A 884 13.71 22.12 -10.51
C HIS A 884 13.60 20.58 -10.39
N VAL A 885 14.05 19.83 -11.40
CA VAL A 885 14.04 18.36 -11.37
C VAL A 885 15.06 17.82 -10.35
N LYS A 886 16.25 18.44 -10.24
CA LYS A 886 17.25 18.10 -9.21
C LYS A 886 16.72 18.33 -7.80
N GLU A 887 16.07 19.47 -7.56
CA GLU A 887 15.46 19.80 -6.28
C GLU A 887 14.33 18.81 -5.93
N TRP A 888 13.52 18.46 -6.93
CA TRP A 888 12.51 17.43 -6.76
C TRP A 888 13.11 16.06 -6.40
N LEU A 889 14.17 15.60 -7.08
CA LEU A 889 14.82 14.32 -6.77
C LEU A 889 15.51 14.33 -5.40
N ASP A 890 16.16 15.43 -5.03
CA ASP A 890 16.76 15.60 -3.70
C ASP A 890 15.68 15.56 -2.60
N SER A 891 14.50 16.16 -2.85
CA SER A 891 13.35 16.08 -1.94
C SER A 891 12.74 14.68 -1.82
N CYS A 892 13.02 13.80 -2.79
CA CYS A 892 12.59 12.40 -2.78
C CYS A 892 13.67 11.46 -2.22
N ASP A 893 14.78 11.97 -1.70
CA ASP A 893 15.95 11.19 -1.25
C ASP A 893 16.53 10.27 -2.34
N ILE A 894 16.40 10.65 -3.62
CA ILE A 894 16.93 9.89 -4.76
C ILE A 894 18.29 10.46 -5.16
N VAL A 895 19.28 9.57 -5.25
CA VAL A 895 20.61 9.90 -5.75
C VAL A 895 20.53 10.22 -7.23
N TYR A 896 21.11 11.35 -7.64
CA TYR A 896 21.29 11.66 -9.06
C TYR A 896 22.75 11.92 -9.44
N THR A 897 23.05 11.67 -10.71
CA THR A 897 24.36 11.92 -11.35
C THR A 897 24.14 12.66 -12.67
N GLU A 898 25.18 13.33 -13.16
CA GLU A 898 25.13 14.13 -14.39
C GLU A 898 26.23 13.68 -15.33
N GLY A 899 25.93 13.66 -16.63
CA GLY A 899 26.86 13.26 -17.67
C GLY A 899 26.59 13.98 -18.98
N ILE A 900 27.66 14.28 -19.72
CA ILE A 900 27.59 14.89 -21.05
C ILE A 900 27.29 13.81 -22.10
N GLN A 901 27.87 12.62 -21.92
CA GLN A 901 27.77 11.51 -22.86
C GLN A 901 26.50 10.70 -22.65
N SER A 902 25.96 10.13 -23.73
CA SER A 902 24.87 9.17 -23.65
C SER A 902 25.42 7.74 -23.59
N LEU A 903 25.02 6.98 -22.58
CA LEU A 903 25.56 5.65 -22.30
C LEU A 903 24.68 4.55 -22.91
N ASN A 904 25.29 3.44 -23.32
CA ASN A 904 24.54 2.25 -23.72
C ASN A 904 24.09 1.46 -22.48
N TRP A 905 22.98 1.89 -21.89
CA TRP A 905 22.39 1.25 -20.71
C TRP A 905 22.13 -0.26 -20.88
N GLY A 906 21.84 -0.73 -22.09
CA GLY A 906 21.68 -2.15 -22.35
C GLY A 906 22.96 -2.97 -22.12
N LYS A 907 24.13 -2.40 -22.43
CA LYS A 907 25.43 -3.01 -22.13
C LYS A 907 25.80 -2.86 -20.66
N VAL A 908 25.59 -1.68 -20.07
CA VAL A 908 25.90 -1.38 -18.66
C VAL A 908 25.08 -2.26 -17.71
N MET A 909 23.77 -2.36 -17.91
CA MET A 909 22.93 -3.21 -17.06
C MET A 909 23.31 -4.69 -17.19
N LYS A 910 23.77 -5.10 -18.38
CA LYS A 910 24.22 -6.48 -18.62
C LYS A 910 25.54 -6.77 -17.90
N SER A 911 26.53 -5.86 -17.93
CA SER A 911 27.77 -6.06 -17.17
C SER A 911 27.51 -6.13 -15.66
N ILE A 912 26.58 -5.31 -15.15
CA ILE A 912 26.16 -5.33 -13.74
C ILE A 912 25.47 -6.66 -13.39
N THR A 913 24.63 -7.19 -14.30
CA THR A 913 23.90 -8.45 -14.06
C THR A 913 24.83 -9.67 -14.18
N ASP A 914 25.81 -9.64 -15.08
CA ASP A 914 26.76 -10.73 -15.32
C ASP A 914 27.81 -10.83 -14.18
N ASP A 915 28.26 -9.71 -13.62
CA ASP A 915 29.16 -9.65 -12.45
C ASP A 915 28.78 -8.53 -11.46
N PRO A 916 27.80 -8.78 -10.57
CA PRO A 916 27.39 -7.79 -9.58
C PRO A 916 28.46 -7.48 -8.53
N GLU A 917 29.32 -8.43 -8.17
CA GLU A 917 30.33 -8.23 -7.11
C GLU A 917 31.52 -7.40 -7.62
N GLY A 918 32.00 -7.67 -8.84
CA GLY A 918 33.04 -6.87 -9.49
C GLY A 918 32.62 -5.41 -9.67
N PHE A 919 31.33 -5.14 -9.95
CA PHE A 919 30.80 -3.78 -10.10
C PHE A 919 30.93 -2.93 -8.81
N PHE A 920 30.63 -3.49 -7.64
CA PHE A 920 30.76 -2.74 -6.38
C PHE A 920 32.22 -2.65 -5.89
N GLU A 921 33.08 -3.59 -6.28
CA GLU A 921 34.52 -3.52 -6.00
C GLU A 921 35.22 -2.42 -6.81
N SER A 922 34.77 -2.16 -8.05
CA SER A 922 35.28 -1.08 -8.89
C SER A 922 34.71 0.31 -8.56
N GLY A 923 34.09 0.49 -7.38
CA GLY A 923 33.51 1.77 -6.96
C GLY A 923 32.04 1.98 -7.34
N GLY A 924 31.34 0.94 -7.80
CA GLY A 924 29.90 0.97 -8.07
C GLY A 924 29.53 2.07 -9.06
N TRP A 925 28.55 2.90 -8.69
CA TRP A 925 28.05 4.01 -9.53
C TRP A 925 28.99 5.22 -9.64
N ASN A 926 30.15 5.20 -8.99
CA ASN A 926 31.10 6.33 -9.02
C ASN A 926 31.73 6.56 -10.42
N PHE A 927 31.68 5.57 -11.33
CA PHE A 927 32.17 5.76 -12.69
C PHE A 927 31.34 6.81 -13.46
N LEU A 928 30.09 7.06 -13.05
CA LEU A 928 29.24 8.10 -13.65
C LEU A 928 29.64 9.53 -13.24
N THR A 929 30.53 9.67 -12.25
CA THR A 929 30.96 10.97 -11.70
C THR A 929 32.40 11.34 -12.04
N ALA A 930 33.14 10.47 -12.75
CA ALA A 930 34.60 10.52 -12.81
C ALA A 930 35.21 11.45 -13.89
N ASP A 931 34.42 12.22 -14.65
CA ASP A 931 34.94 12.99 -15.80
C ASP A 931 35.04 14.51 -15.59
N ASP A 932 34.82 15.06 -14.39
CA ASP A 932 34.81 16.53 -14.18
C ASP A 932 36.03 17.11 -13.43
N ASP A 933 37.01 16.30 -13.01
CA ASP A 933 38.18 16.76 -12.23
C ASP A 933 39.50 16.84 -13.03
N THR A 934 39.48 16.71 -14.37
CA THR A 934 40.68 16.89 -15.22
C THR A 934 40.66 18.16 -16.08
N GLU A 935 40.15 19.28 -15.56
CA GLU A 935 40.39 20.59 -16.17
C GLU A 935 40.71 21.65 -15.09
N LYS A 936 41.96 21.65 -14.62
CA LYS A 936 42.77 22.84 -14.26
C LYS A 936 44.08 22.41 -13.61
N GLU A 937 45.11 22.24 -14.43
CA GLU A 937 46.48 22.58 -14.07
C GLU A 937 47.26 22.80 -15.38
N ASP A 938 47.31 24.07 -15.80
CA ASP A 938 48.38 24.53 -16.70
C ASP A 938 49.66 24.52 -15.87
N ASP A 939 50.54 23.56 -16.14
CA ASP A 939 51.97 23.83 -16.16
C ASP A 939 52.67 22.89 -17.16
N SER A 940 53.40 23.53 -18.05
CA SER A 940 54.26 22.97 -19.07
C SER A 940 55.29 21.99 -18.50
N ASP A 941 55.38 20.78 -19.05
CA ASP A 941 56.63 20.27 -19.62
C ASP A 941 56.41 18.90 -20.30
N GLU A 942 56.91 18.78 -21.52
CA GLU A 942 57.02 17.53 -22.27
C GLU A 942 57.89 16.52 -21.51
N SER A 943 57.39 15.30 -21.28
CA SER A 943 58.17 14.07 -21.50
C SER A 943 57.33 12.81 -21.38
N GLU A 944 57.57 11.92 -22.34
CA GLU A 944 56.99 10.60 -22.56
C GLU A 944 57.11 9.66 -21.35
N ALA A 945 56.04 8.91 -21.04
CA ALA A 945 56.06 7.43 -21.08
C ALA A 945 54.79 6.81 -20.46
N THR A 946 54.10 6.03 -21.31
CA THR A 946 53.30 4.82 -21.03
C THR A 946 52.08 4.98 -20.11
N ASP A 947 50.92 5.18 -20.73
CA ASP A 947 49.66 4.68 -20.17
C ASP A 947 48.97 3.79 -21.24
N ASP A 948 48.71 2.54 -20.85
CA ASP A 948 48.18 1.47 -21.70
C ASP A 948 46.72 1.74 -22.06
N VAL A 949 46.50 2.54 -23.10
CA VAL A 949 45.19 2.69 -23.74
C VAL A 949 44.94 1.49 -24.64
N TYR A 950 43.91 0.73 -24.30
CA TYR A 950 43.37 -0.37 -25.09
C TYR A 950 42.91 0.12 -26.47
N GLU A 951 43.72 -0.09 -27.51
CA GLU A 951 43.37 0.16 -28.90
C GLU A 951 42.36 -0.90 -29.41
N PRO A 952 41.28 -0.49 -30.11
CA PRO A 952 40.44 -1.42 -30.85
C PRO A 952 41.13 -1.75 -32.17
N ASP A 953 41.55 -3.00 -32.33
CA ASP A 953 42.06 -3.52 -33.60
C ASP A 953 40.99 -3.35 -34.69
N SER A 954 41.39 -2.61 -35.73
CA SER A 954 40.60 -2.35 -36.93
C SER A 954 41.23 -3.14 -38.07
N GLY A 955 40.57 -4.24 -38.43
CA GLY A 955 40.95 -5.13 -39.52
C GLY A 955 39.72 -5.76 -40.18
N ASP A 956 39.23 -5.06 -41.19
CA ASP A 956 38.52 -5.51 -42.39
C ASP A 956 37.04 -5.98 -42.38
N GLU A 957 36.30 -5.24 -43.21
CA GLU A 957 35.29 -5.66 -44.20
C GLU A 957 33.89 -6.10 -43.73
N GLY A 958 33.05 -5.08 -43.52
CA GLY A 958 31.84 -4.84 -44.32
C GLY A 958 30.87 -6.00 -44.58
N GLU A 959 29.83 -6.10 -43.76
CA GLU A 959 28.49 -6.49 -44.22
C GLU A 959 27.45 -5.79 -43.33
N SER A 960 26.67 -4.89 -43.95
CA SER A 960 25.55 -4.19 -43.34
C SER A 960 24.33 -5.12 -43.26
N ASP A 961 24.03 -5.64 -42.07
CA ASP A 961 22.71 -6.21 -41.77
C ASP A 961 21.94 -5.21 -40.90
N ASP A 962 21.17 -4.37 -41.59
CA ASP A 962 20.06 -3.59 -41.07
C ASP A 962 18.89 -4.54 -40.82
N ASP A 963 18.60 -4.84 -39.56
CA ASP A 963 17.46 -5.68 -39.16
C ASP A 963 16.98 -5.25 -37.75
N SER A 964 16.46 -4.02 -37.67
CA SER A 964 15.64 -3.57 -36.53
C SER A 964 14.31 -2.98 -36.99
N GLU A 965 13.47 -3.82 -37.60
CA GLU A 965 12.04 -3.59 -37.67
C GLU A 965 11.31 -4.41 -36.60
N GLU A 966 11.03 -3.77 -35.46
CA GLU A 966 9.98 -4.21 -34.53
C GLU A 966 8.62 -4.04 -35.22
N PHE A 967 8.13 -5.14 -35.78
CA PHE A 967 6.82 -5.26 -36.42
C PHE A 967 5.71 -5.25 -35.36
N GLU A 968 5.14 -4.07 -35.06
CA GLU A 968 3.80 -3.97 -34.46
C GLU A 968 2.74 -4.13 -35.57
N SER A 969 2.31 -5.37 -35.82
CA SER A 969 1.14 -5.62 -36.67
C SER A 969 -0.14 -5.62 -35.84
N GLU A 970 -0.91 -4.54 -35.92
CA GLU A 970 -2.33 -4.56 -35.57
C GLU A 970 -3.10 -5.43 -36.57
N ILE A 971 -3.60 -6.59 -36.13
CA ILE A 971 -4.59 -7.36 -36.86
C ILE A 971 -5.97 -6.95 -36.35
N SER A 972 -6.66 -6.12 -37.14
CA SER A 972 -8.10 -5.95 -37.10
C SER A 972 -8.74 -7.00 -38.03
N GLU A 973 -9.40 -8.00 -37.46
CA GLU A 973 -10.37 -8.82 -38.20
C GLU A 973 -11.68 -8.03 -38.28
N SER A 974 -11.93 -7.40 -39.42
CA SER A 974 -13.25 -6.92 -39.82
C SER A 974 -13.78 -7.82 -40.93
N SER A 975 -14.80 -8.61 -40.60
CA SER A 975 -15.64 -9.27 -41.58
C SER A 975 -16.46 -8.22 -42.35
N GLY A 976 -16.14 -8.01 -43.61
CA GLY A 976 -16.91 -7.19 -44.54
C GLY A 976 -16.64 -7.65 -45.97
N THR A 977 -17.69 -8.00 -46.68
CA THR A 977 -17.74 -8.36 -48.10
C THR A 977 -17.01 -7.37 -49.01
N PRO A 978 -16.38 -7.80 -50.12
CA PRO A 978 -15.68 -6.91 -51.02
C PRO A 978 -16.67 -6.22 -51.97
N GLU A 979 -16.72 -4.89 -51.93
CA GLU A 979 -17.18 -4.07 -53.05
C GLU A 979 -15.93 -3.45 -53.71
N GLU A 980 -15.88 -3.57 -55.04
CA GLU A 980 -14.80 -3.10 -55.89
C GLU A 980 -14.89 -1.57 -56.03
N ASP A 981 -13.96 -0.83 -55.42
CA ASP A 981 -13.74 0.58 -55.75
C ASP A 981 -12.57 0.71 -56.74
N THR A 982 -12.94 0.75 -58.01
CA THR A 982 -12.17 1.43 -59.05
C THR A 982 -12.51 2.92 -58.97
N ASP A 983 -11.62 3.78 -58.47
CA ASP A 983 -11.63 5.17 -58.95
C ASP A 983 -10.26 5.84 -58.82
N SER A 984 -9.69 6.15 -59.98
CA SER A 984 -8.50 6.96 -60.12
C SER A 984 -8.92 8.43 -59.91
N GLY A 985 -8.47 9.04 -58.83
CA GLY A 985 -8.75 10.45 -58.53
C GLY A 985 -8.34 11.39 -59.68
N MET A 986 -9.25 12.29 -60.03
CA MET A 986 -9.06 13.33 -61.05
C MET A 986 -7.95 14.31 -60.64
N SER A 987 -7.21 14.82 -61.63
CA SER A 987 -6.07 15.70 -61.37
C SER A 987 -6.52 17.09 -60.90
N TRP A 988 -5.68 17.76 -60.11
CA TRP A 988 -5.93 19.13 -59.58
C TRP A 988 -6.39 20.13 -60.65
N SER A 989 -5.91 19.98 -61.89
CA SER A 989 -6.31 20.79 -63.04
C SER A 989 -7.78 20.62 -63.45
N GLU A 990 -8.38 19.43 -63.26
CA GLU A 990 -9.79 19.19 -63.58
C GLU A 990 -10.72 19.76 -62.52
N LEU A 991 -10.31 19.71 -61.24
CA LEU A 991 -11.04 20.30 -60.12
C LEU A 991 -11.07 21.83 -60.19
N GLU A 992 -9.99 22.46 -60.63
CA GLU A 992 -9.90 23.92 -60.78
C GLU A 992 -10.74 24.42 -61.97
N GLU A 993 -10.78 23.65 -63.06
CA GLU A 993 -11.61 23.91 -64.23
C GLU A 993 -13.12 23.76 -63.90
N GLU A 994 -13.48 22.80 -63.04
CA GLU A 994 -14.84 22.57 -62.58
C GLU A 994 -15.32 23.66 -61.61
N ALA A 995 -14.48 24.09 -60.67
CA ALA A 995 -14.76 25.23 -59.78
C ALA A 995 -15.00 26.53 -60.58
N ARG A 996 -14.15 26.78 -61.60
CA ARG A 996 -14.31 27.93 -62.50
C ARG A 996 -15.61 27.87 -63.31
N ARG A 997 -16.08 26.66 -63.67
CA ARG A 997 -17.34 26.46 -64.41
C ARG A 997 -18.55 26.68 -63.49
N ALA A 998 -18.47 26.27 -62.23
CA ALA A 998 -19.51 26.47 -61.22
C ALA A 998 -19.69 27.95 -60.83
N ASP A 999 -18.61 28.71 -60.67
CA ASP A 999 -18.69 30.15 -60.40
C ASP A 999 -19.31 30.92 -61.57
N ARG A 1000 -18.95 30.56 -62.81
CA ARG A 1000 -19.54 31.15 -64.01
C ARG A 1000 -21.04 30.84 -64.16
N GLN A 1001 -21.48 29.68 -63.65
CA GLN A 1001 -22.89 29.28 -63.66
C GLN A 1001 -23.70 30.01 -62.58
N LYS A 1002 -23.08 30.31 -61.43
CA LYS A 1002 -23.66 31.10 -60.35
C LYS A 1002 -23.88 32.57 -60.73
N ASP A 1003 -22.96 33.14 -61.49
CA ASP A 1003 -23.08 34.51 -62.01
C ASP A 1003 -24.23 34.64 -63.04
N LEU A 1004 -24.50 33.58 -63.82
CA LEU A 1004 -25.62 33.53 -64.77
C LEU A 1004 -26.98 33.31 -64.10
N GLU A 1005 -27.03 32.70 -62.91
CA GLU A 1005 -28.27 32.51 -62.14
C GLU A 1005 -28.71 33.77 -61.35
N MET A 1006 -27.79 34.72 -61.09
CA MET A 1006 -28.09 35.97 -60.38
C MET A 1006 -28.70 37.09 -61.27
N GLU A 1007 -28.57 37.04 -62.59
CA GLU A 1007 -29.14 38.06 -63.49
C GLU A 1007 -30.63 37.83 -63.87
N GLY A 1008 -31.25 36.73 -63.43
CA GLY A 1008 -32.53 36.28 -63.98
C GLY A 1008 -33.65 35.98 -62.98
N ARG A 1009 -34.14 36.96 -62.19
CA ARG A 1009 -35.53 36.89 -61.65
C ARG A 1009 -36.10 38.25 -61.18
N PRO A 1010 -37.28 38.68 -61.69
CA PRO A 1010 -37.87 40.00 -61.41
C PRO A 1010 -38.68 40.08 -60.11
N GLN A 1011 -38.67 41.27 -59.49
CA GLN A 1011 -39.50 41.65 -58.32
C GLN A 1011 -41.01 41.59 -58.64
N ALA A 1012 -41.79 40.90 -57.81
CA ALA A 1012 -43.25 41.02 -57.79
C ALA A 1012 -43.77 41.29 -56.37
N LYS A 1013 -44.22 42.54 -56.17
CA LYS A 1013 -45.01 43.02 -55.03
C LYS A 1013 -46.35 42.29 -54.96
N ARG A 1014 -46.78 41.88 -53.76
CA ARG A 1014 -48.21 41.85 -53.42
C ARG A 1014 -48.45 42.15 -51.95
N ALA A 1015 -49.45 42.98 -51.71
CA ALA A 1015 -49.68 43.73 -50.49
C ALA A 1015 -50.90 43.23 -49.71
N ARG A 1016 -50.82 43.46 -48.39
CA ARG A 1016 -51.85 43.85 -47.41
C ARG A 1016 -53.04 42.94 -47.05
N ARG A 1017 -53.12 42.76 -45.72
CA ARG A 1017 -54.29 42.81 -44.79
C ARG A 1017 -55.33 41.69 -44.89
N HIS A 1018 -55.46 40.89 -43.85
CA HIS A 1018 -56.23 41.28 -42.65
C HIS A 1018 -55.69 40.63 -41.39
#